data_AF-A0A3L7VEM0-F1
#
_entry.id   AF-A0A3L7VEM0-F1
#
_cell.length_a   1.000
_cell.length_b   1.000
_cell.length_c   1.000
_cell.angle_alpha   90.00
_cell.angle_beta   90.00
_cell.angle_gamma   90.00
#
_symmetry.space_group_name_H-M   'P 1'
#
loop_
_entity.id
_entity.type
_entity.pdbx_description
1 polymer ?
#
loop_
_entity_poly.entity_id
_entity_poly.type
_entity_poly.pdbx_seq_one_letter_code
_entity_poly.pdbx_strand_id
1 'polypeptide(L)'
;MKRTPVFAAPSIDPRLVAGDPLRRYSAADSNSQWARRWARRWASLWAPCFLMGFLTSSLLTGLAWGQNAPTPEPASPGPQSLGKKIDAIAKVEKTDCLGKQWKWAELAWTQGTVVVFFGTECPLAKQYTPRIEELRKRYLERGIGFVAIDPNIQDSLAEMAAHARRFELQTPFLKDPDQSLADLLGATRTPEVCLIDAQNTIRYQGRIDDQHGIGFSRETPTQNELADAIDSLIAGRPVSTSWTQASGCLIGRNRSKAESADDSQAITYAQHISHLLESRCVSCHRSGDIGPMDLSTYDDAAAWADMILEVTQNKTMPPWHATDEHAQFRNDRRLSQNELDLIEQWVSQGKRRGDTSLEAKPQTDRIAENTGWLLPKTPDIIIPMSDRPYSVPKTGVVNYQYFRADMNNDKDLWVQGMEIIPGAREVVHHVLVFVRDKGSKKRDLGGARSFLAGYVPGTRAEMMPVGYAKRIPANSELIFQVHYTPNGTAQKDLSKVGFILADPEQITHEVKTTSAVSLNFQIPPGASDHRVTASLPEKLPECELLAMSPHMHVRGKSFRYSLIYPDRKREILLDIPGYDFNWQTEYRLATPMKLPAGTRMFCEATFDNSDANLNNPDSKAWVRWGDQTYEEMMIGYFHYAEKRRQ
;
A
#
# COMPACT_ATOMS: atom_id res chain seq x y z
N MET A 1 -5.48 11.30 62.25
CA MET A 1 -4.07 10.92 62.49
C MET A 1 -3.69 9.97 61.35
N LYS A 2 -2.67 10.12 60.51
CA LYS A 2 -1.49 10.98 60.43
C LYS A 2 -1.38 11.59 59.02
N ARG A 3 -0.74 12.75 58.93
CA ARG A 3 -0.60 13.64 57.76
C ARG A 3 0.79 13.49 57.13
N THR A 4 0.82 13.51 55.78
CA THR A 4 1.87 13.98 54.83
C THR A 4 3.26 13.28 54.78
N PRO A 5 4.07 13.38 53.67
CA PRO A 5 4.34 14.58 52.87
C PRO A 5 4.18 14.52 51.35
N VAL A 6 3.81 15.70 50.84
CA VAL A 6 3.84 16.17 49.45
C VAL A 6 5.30 16.52 49.10
N PHE A 7 5.79 16.07 47.95
CA PHE A 7 7.08 16.49 47.40
C PHE A 7 6.93 17.78 46.58
N ALA A 8 7.70 18.78 46.97
CA ALA A 8 7.79 20.10 46.34
C ALA A 8 8.75 20.06 45.13
N ALA A 9 8.38 20.79 44.08
CA ALA A 9 9.23 21.08 42.93
C ALA A 9 10.32 22.13 43.28
N PRO A 10 11.53 22.04 42.71
CA PRO A 10 12.56 23.04 42.91
C PRO A 10 12.28 24.32 42.10
N SER A 11 12.39 25.46 42.78
CA SER A 11 12.35 26.82 42.23
C SER A 11 13.60 27.11 41.38
N ILE A 12 13.40 27.59 40.15
CA ILE A 12 14.46 28.10 39.28
C ILE A 12 14.46 29.63 39.33
N ASP A 13 15.65 30.20 39.53
CA ASP A 13 16.00 31.62 39.58
C ASP A 13 15.67 32.37 38.27
N PRO A 14 14.91 33.50 38.30
CA PRO A 14 14.50 34.23 37.11
C PRO A 14 15.48 35.31 36.63
N ARG A 15 16.80 35.20 36.85
CA ARG A 15 17.79 36.17 36.32
C ARG A 15 19.04 35.56 35.70
N LEU A 16 18.88 34.84 34.60
CA LEU A 16 19.93 34.75 33.56
C LEU A 16 19.28 34.91 32.18
N VAL A 17 18.83 36.14 31.93
CA VAL A 17 18.55 36.67 30.59
C VAL A 17 19.87 37.19 30.04
N ALA A 18 20.41 36.53 29.01
CA ALA A 18 21.10 37.11 27.86
C ALA A 18 21.95 36.04 27.15
N GLY A 19 21.58 35.67 25.93
CA GLY A 19 22.43 34.88 25.05
C GLY A 19 21.68 33.92 24.15
N ASP A 20 20.95 34.45 23.17
CA ASP A 20 20.62 33.73 21.94
C ASP A 20 21.15 34.57 20.76
N PRO A 21 21.73 33.94 19.72
CA PRO A 21 20.84 33.57 18.63
C PRO A 21 21.11 32.18 18.03
N LEU A 22 20.05 31.38 18.06
CA LEU A 22 19.71 30.27 17.18
C LEU A 22 19.81 30.73 15.71
N ARG A 23 20.80 30.20 15.00
CA ARG A 23 20.77 30.16 13.52
C ARG A 23 19.70 29.16 13.08
N ARG A 24 18.53 29.68 12.74
CA ARG A 24 17.59 29.03 11.82
C ARG A 24 18.20 29.07 10.42
N TYR A 25 18.55 27.92 9.85
CA TYR A 25 18.78 27.79 8.42
C TYR A 25 17.42 27.56 7.75
N SER A 26 16.82 28.62 7.19
CA SER A 26 15.75 28.49 6.21
C SER A 26 16.36 28.22 4.84
N ALA A 27 16.05 27.07 4.25
CA ALA A 27 16.36 26.75 2.86
C ALA A 27 15.39 27.49 1.92
N ALA A 28 15.53 28.81 1.85
CA ALA A 28 14.82 29.66 0.90
C ALA A 28 15.62 30.95 0.71
N ASP A 29 16.84 30.86 0.14
CA ASP A 29 17.52 32.04 -0.44
C ASP A 29 18.79 31.76 -1.27
N SER A 30 19.21 30.51 -1.46
CA SER A 30 20.42 30.20 -2.25
C SER A 30 20.19 30.03 -3.77
N ASN A 31 18.95 30.01 -4.26
CA ASN A 31 18.66 29.72 -5.68
C ASN A 31 18.57 30.96 -6.59
N SER A 32 18.66 32.18 -6.06
CA SER A 32 18.41 33.38 -6.88
C SER A 32 19.66 34.12 -7.37
N GLN A 33 20.87 33.79 -6.87
CA GLN A 33 22.12 34.46 -7.30
C GLN A 33 23.02 33.61 -8.22
N TRP A 34 22.85 32.28 -8.21
CA TRP A 34 23.57 31.39 -9.13
C TRP A 34 22.94 31.37 -10.54
N ALA A 35 21.60 31.34 -10.61
CA ALA A 35 20.83 31.40 -11.87
C ALA A 35 21.03 32.72 -12.65
N ARG A 36 21.24 33.84 -11.95
CA ARG A 36 21.48 35.16 -12.58
C ARG A 36 22.90 35.35 -13.12
N ARG A 37 23.88 34.54 -12.69
CA ARG A 37 25.26 34.53 -13.21
C ARG A 37 25.45 33.53 -14.36
N TRP A 38 24.63 32.48 -14.44
CA TRP A 38 24.62 31.53 -15.55
C TRP A 38 23.90 32.05 -16.81
N ALA A 39 22.77 32.76 -16.64
CA ALA A 39 21.98 33.28 -17.76
C ALA A 39 22.61 34.45 -18.54
N ARG A 40 23.71 35.04 -18.06
CA ARG A 40 24.39 36.17 -18.73
C ARG A 40 25.58 35.76 -19.62
N ARG A 41 25.86 34.47 -19.74
CA ARG A 41 27.05 33.96 -20.47
C ARG A 41 26.74 33.19 -21.76
N TRP A 42 25.46 33.06 -22.13
CA TRP A 42 25.02 32.28 -23.31
C TRP A 42 24.00 33.00 -24.21
N ALA A 43 23.85 34.32 -24.08
CA ALA A 43 23.01 35.15 -24.95
C ALA A 43 23.88 35.98 -25.91
N SER A 44 24.75 35.31 -26.66
CA SER A 44 25.45 35.90 -27.81
C SER A 44 26.18 34.77 -28.52
N LEU A 45 25.48 34.08 -29.41
CA LEU A 45 26.03 33.43 -30.61
C LEU A 45 24.87 32.83 -31.44
N TRP A 46 24.28 33.69 -32.29
CA TRP A 46 23.85 33.40 -33.67
C TRP A 46 22.64 32.48 -33.93
N ALA A 47 21.57 33.11 -34.42
CA ALA A 47 20.75 32.67 -35.57
C ALA A 47 20.92 33.76 -36.66
N PRO A 48 20.59 33.59 -37.97
CA PRO A 48 19.61 32.62 -38.53
C PRO A 48 19.91 32.07 -39.97
N CYS A 49 18.90 31.36 -40.51
CA CYS A 49 18.59 31.05 -41.93
C CYS A 49 19.13 29.74 -42.54
N PHE A 50 18.25 28.78 -42.86
CA PHE A 50 17.66 28.62 -44.21
C PHE A 50 16.63 27.48 -44.28
N LEU A 51 15.55 27.72 -45.05
CA LEU A 51 14.57 26.73 -45.53
C LEU A 51 15.18 25.84 -46.63
N MET A 52 14.83 24.55 -46.66
CA MET A 52 14.22 23.84 -47.81
C MET A 52 14.07 22.34 -47.49
N GLY A 53 12.94 21.76 -47.89
CA GLY A 53 12.59 20.37 -47.61
C GLY A 53 13.18 19.34 -48.58
N PHE A 54 13.00 18.07 -48.24
CA PHE A 54 12.90 16.98 -49.20
C PHE A 54 12.08 15.82 -48.59
N LEU A 55 11.09 15.39 -49.36
CA LEU A 55 10.43 14.09 -49.29
C LEU A 55 11.45 13.00 -49.62
N THR A 56 11.47 11.90 -48.86
CA THR A 56 11.57 10.55 -49.43
C THR A 56 10.95 9.50 -48.51
N SER A 57 10.17 8.64 -49.17
CA SER A 57 9.55 7.41 -48.68
C SER A 57 10.60 6.33 -48.43
N SER A 58 10.42 5.50 -47.42
CA SER A 58 11.07 4.17 -47.33
C SER A 58 10.22 3.24 -46.48
N LEU A 59 9.51 2.34 -47.17
CA LEU A 59 8.94 1.11 -46.64
C LEU A 59 10.06 0.26 -46.02
N LEU A 60 9.84 -0.24 -44.80
CA LEU A 60 10.47 -1.46 -44.30
C LEU A 60 9.47 -2.22 -43.44
N THR A 61 9.11 -3.40 -43.94
CA THR A 61 8.41 -4.50 -43.28
C THR A 61 9.10 -4.89 -41.97
N GLY A 62 8.37 -4.84 -40.85
CA GLY A 62 8.81 -5.31 -39.55
C GLY A 62 7.72 -6.14 -38.89
N LEU A 63 8.07 -7.39 -38.56
CA LEU A 63 7.23 -8.42 -37.99
C LEU A 63 6.41 -7.94 -36.77
N ALA A 64 5.12 -8.27 -36.78
CA ALA A 64 4.23 -8.07 -35.64
C ALA A 64 4.68 -8.96 -34.48
N TRP A 65 5.38 -8.37 -33.51
CA TRP A 65 5.44 -8.88 -32.15
C TRP A 65 4.14 -8.49 -31.47
N GLY A 66 3.34 -9.50 -31.10
CA GLY A 66 2.10 -9.31 -30.36
C GLY A 66 2.37 -8.65 -29.02
N GLN A 67 2.12 -7.34 -28.95
CA GLN A 67 1.97 -6.62 -27.70
C GLN A 67 0.59 -6.98 -27.14
N ASN A 68 0.54 -7.93 -26.21
CA ASN A 68 -0.58 -8.02 -25.27
C ASN A 68 -0.42 -6.87 -24.25
N ALA A 69 -0.64 -5.64 -24.72
CA ALA A 69 -1.05 -4.57 -23.81
C ALA A 69 -2.51 -4.88 -23.42
N PRO A 70 -2.89 -4.82 -22.13
CA PRO A 70 -4.28 -4.98 -21.75
C PRO A 70 -5.10 -3.91 -22.50
N THR A 71 -6.00 -4.37 -23.36
CA THR A 71 -7.02 -3.52 -23.98
C THR A 71 -7.80 -2.84 -22.85
N PRO A 72 -8.02 -1.51 -22.90
CA PRO A 72 -8.91 -0.85 -21.97
C PRO A 72 -10.26 -1.57 -22.00
N GLU A 73 -10.68 -2.07 -20.84
CA GLU A 73 -12.01 -2.64 -20.67
C GLU A 73 -13.03 -1.60 -21.16
N PRO A 74 -14.01 -1.98 -21.98
CA PRO A 74 -15.02 -1.02 -22.46
C PRO A 74 -15.69 -0.37 -21.25
N ALA A 75 -15.73 0.97 -21.24
CA ALA A 75 -16.35 1.74 -20.16
C ALA A 75 -17.73 1.16 -19.86
N SER A 76 -17.91 0.69 -18.62
CA SER A 76 -19.22 0.24 -18.14
C SER A 76 -20.25 1.33 -18.43
N PRO A 77 -21.43 1.00 -18.99
CA PRO A 77 -22.44 2.02 -19.25
C PRO A 77 -22.75 2.74 -17.94
N GLY A 78 -22.73 4.08 -17.98
CA GLY A 78 -23.05 4.90 -16.81
C GLY A 78 -24.41 4.53 -16.21
N PRO A 79 -24.63 4.84 -14.91
CA PRO A 79 -25.81 4.44 -14.16
C PRO A 79 -27.07 4.94 -14.85
N GLN A 80 -28.02 4.01 -15.03
CA GLN A 80 -29.27 4.29 -15.75
C GLN A 80 -30.14 5.37 -15.07
N SER A 81 -29.84 5.73 -13.82
CA SER A 81 -30.52 6.72 -12.99
C SER A 81 -30.08 8.16 -13.27
N LEU A 82 -28.98 8.38 -14.01
CA LEU A 82 -28.43 9.71 -14.24
C LEU A 82 -29.38 10.61 -15.04
N GLY A 83 -29.58 11.85 -14.57
CA GLY A 83 -30.50 12.81 -15.19
C GLY A 83 -31.98 12.50 -14.99
N LYS A 84 -32.33 11.39 -14.32
CA LYS A 84 -33.73 11.02 -14.03
C LYS A 84 -34.16 11.51 -12.66
N LYS A 85 -35.42 11.94 -12.58
CA LYS A 85 -36.07 12.28 -11.32
C LYS A 85 -36.37 11.01 -10.54
N ILE A 86 -36.09 11.02 -9.24
CA ILE A 86 -36.25 9.87 -8.36
C ILE A 86 -37.34 10.18 -7.33
N ASP A 87 -38.60 10.14 -7.76
CA ASP A 87 -39.72 10.46 -6.85
C ASP A 87 -39.80 9.51 -5.65
N ALA A 88 -39.33 8.26 -5.80
CA ALA A 88 -39.29 7.27 -4.74
C ALA A 88 -38.36 7.68 -3.58
N ILE A 89 -37.37 8.55 -3.80
CA ILE A 89 -36.44 8.97 -2.74
C ILE A 89 -37.15 9.74 -1.62
N ALA A 90 -38.28 10.39 -1.93
CA ALA A 90 -39.07 11.13 -0.94
C ALA A 90 -39.67 10.22 0.15
N LYS A 91 -39.72 8.90 -0.08
CA LYS A 91 -40.21 7.90 0.88
C LYS A 91 -39.09 7.24 1.68
N VAL A 92 -37.83 7.62 1.44
CA VAL A 92 -36.69 7.02 2.12
C VAL A 92 -36.69 7.45 3.58
N GLU A 93 -36.67 6.44 4.45
CA GLU A 93 -36.47 6.58 5.88
C GLU A 93 -35.35 5.63 6.29
N LYS A 94 -34.32 6.15 6.96
CA LYS A 94 -33.16 5.37 7.39
C LYS A 94 -32.71 5.79 8.79
N THR A 95 -32.10 4.87 9.50
CA THR A 95 -31.61 5.09 10.87
C THR A 95 -30.13 5.38 10.84
N ASP A 96 -29.68 6.37 11.62
CA ASP A 96 -28.27 6.68 11.78
C ASP A 96 -27.57 5.78 12.82
N CYS A 97 -26.24 5.84 12.84
CA CYS A 97 -25.40 5.10 13.79
C CYS A 97 -25.64 5.46 15.27
N LEU A 98 -26.42 6.52 15.55
CA LEU A 98 -26.83 6.92 16.91
C LEU A 98 -28.29 6.56 17.22
N GLY A 99 -28.99 5.89 16.29
CA GLY A 99 -30.37 5.44 16.45
C GLY A 99 -31.42 6.48 16.07
N LYS A 100 -31.04 7.66 15.57
CA LYS A 100 -32.02 8.64 15.08
C LYS A 100 -32.55 8.19 13.72
N GLN A 101 -33.87 8.20 13.56
CA GLN A 101 -34.51 8.04 12.26
C GLN A 101 -34.50 9.36 11.49
N TRP A 102 -34.18 9.29 10.21
CA TRP A 102 -34.13 10.41 9.29
C TRP A 102 -35.06 10.14 8.12
N LYS A 103 -35.89 11.13 7.78
CA LYS A 103 -36.66 11.14 6.52
C LYS A 103 -35.90 11.91 5.46
N TRP A 104 -36.09 11.56 4.18
CA TRP A 104 -35.46 12.30 3.07
C TRP A 104 -35.73 13.82 3.13
N ALA A 105 -36.93 14.23 3.55
CA ALA A 105 -37.27 15.65 3.69
C ALA A 105 -36.38 16.42 4.69
N GLU A 106 -35.78 15.75 5.68
CA GLU A 106 -34.83 16.33 6.64
C GLU A 106 -33.38 16.32 6.11
N LEU A 107 -33.11 15.48 5.11
CA LEU A 107 -31.81 15.32 4.46
C LEU A 107 -31.70 16.17 3.19
N ALA A 108 -32.82 16.54 2.59
CA ALA A 108 -32.90 17.34 1.38
C ALA A 108 -32.59 18.82 1.67
N TRP A 109 -31.59 19.36 0.96
CA TRP A 109 -31.16 20.76 1.09
C TRP A 109 -31.61 21.64 -0.09
N THR A 110 -31.51 22.96 0.10
CA THR A 110 -32.15 23.98 -0.77
C THR A 110 -31.70 23.96 -2.23
N GLN A 111 -30.43 23.63 -2.50
CA GLN A 111 -29.90 23.54 -3.86
C GLN A 111 -29.72 22.08 -4.29
N GLY A 112 -29.38 21.21 -3.34
CA GLY A 112 -29.19 19.79 -3.58
C GLY A 112 -28.53 19.10 -2.40
N THR A 113 -28.39 17.78 -2.48
CA THR A 113 -27.82 16.93 -1.44
C THR A 113 -26.85 15.95 -2.08
N VAL A 114 -25.66 15.84 -1.51
CA VAL A 114 -24.69 14.80 -1.85
C VAL A 114 -24.96 13.58 -0.96
N VAL A 115 -25.28 12.46 -1.59
CA VAL A 115 -25.34 11.15 -0.95
C VAL A 115 -23.99 10.47 -1.16
N VAL A 116 -23.31 10.11 -0.07
CA VAL A 116 -21.99 9.48 -0.08
C VAL A 116 -22.15 8.04 0.41
N PHE A 117 -21.94 7.06 -0.46
CA PHE A 117 -21.92 5.65 -0.07
C PHE A 117 -20.56 5.30 0.52
N PHE A 118 -20.52 4.98 1.82
CA PHE A 118 -19.33 4.66 2.57
C PHE A 118 -19.42 3.25 3.16
N GLY A 119 -18.26 2.63 3.35
CA GLY A 119 -18.10 1.42 4.14
C GLY A 119 -17.13 1.70 5.28
N THR A 120 -17.36 1.10 6.43
CA THR A 120 -16.50 1.28 7.60
C THR A 120 -15.12 0.67 7.41
N GLU A 121 -15.01 -0.36 6.55
CA GLU A 121 -13.76 -1.07 6.28
C GLU A 121 -13.03 -0.70 4.98
N CYS A 122 -13.74 -0.10 4.02
CA CYS A 122 -13.13 0.30 2.74
C CYS A 122 -11.95 1.28 2.96
N PRO A 123 -10.72 0.93 2.52
CA PRO A 123 -9.56 1.79 2.70
C PRO A 123 -9.71 3.16 2.04
N LEU A 124 -10.31 3.22 0.84
CA LEU A 124 -10.55 4.47 0.15
C LEU A 124 -11.60 5.32 0.88
N ALA A 125 -12.67 4.73 1.41
CA ALA A 125 -13.69 5.49 2.17
C ALA A 125 -13.07 6.13 3.43
N LYS A 126 -12.22 5.39 4.15
CA LYS A 126 -11.44 5.91 5.29
C LYS A 126 -10.59 7.12 4.85
N GLN A 127 -9.82 7.00 3.76
CA GLN A 127 -8.97 8.07 3.23
C GLN A 127 -9.75 9.31 2.78
N TYR A 128 -10.93 9.13 2.18
CA TYR A 128 -11.75 10.22 1.66
C TYR A 128 -12.62 10.91 2.71
N THR A 129 -12.74 10.37 3.93
CA THR A 129 -13.59 10.98 4.97
C THR A 129 -13.20 12.46 5.27
N PRO A 130 -11.91 12.82 5.45
CA PRO A 130 -11.51 14.22 5.60
C PRO A 130 -11.90 15.12 4.41
N ARG A 131 -11.83 14.61 3.18
CA ARG A 131 -12.20 15.34 1.96
C ARG A 131 -13.71 15.60 1.90
N ILE A 132 -14.52 14.62 2.26
CA ILE A 132 -15.98 14.80 2.36
C ILE A 132 -16.34 15.87 3.38
N GLU A 133 -15.69 15.89 4.54
CA GLU A 133 -15.94 16.92 5.55
C GLU A 133 -15.45 18.31 5.12
N GLU A 134 -14.36 18.41 4.35
CA GLU A 134 -13.93 19.66 3.73
C GLU A 134 -14.97 20.18 2.73
N LEU A 135 -15.45 19.32 1.82
CA LEU A 135 -16.47 19.67 0.84
C LEU A 135 -17.78 20.06 1.52
N ARG A 136 -18.20 19.31 2.55
CA ARG A 136 -19.40 19.65 3.34
C ARG A 136 -19.27 21.06 3.90
N LYS A 137 -18.18 21.38 4.61
CA LYS A 137 -17.96 22.73 5.17
C LYS A 137 -17.98 23.82 4.09
N ARG A 138 -17.39 23.55 2.92
CA ARG A 138 -17.34 24.51 1.80
C ARG A 138 -18.70 24.81 1.18
N TYR A 139 -19.60 23.83 1.10
CA TYR A 139 -20.85 23.96 0.33
C TYR A 139 -22.13 24.02 1.17
N LEU A 140 -22.07 23.74 2.48
CA LEU A 140 -23.25 23.76 3.36
C LEU A 140 -23.97 25.12 3.35
N GLU A 141 -23.23 26.21 3.55
CA GLU A 141 -23.77 27.58 3.53
C GLU A 141 -24.28 28.00 2.15
N ARG A 142 -23.88 27.30 1.09
CA ARG A 142 -24.33 27.50 -0.29
C ARG A 142 -25.54 26.63 -0.64
N GLY A 143 -26.15 25.99 0.36
CA GLY A 143 -27.40 25.25 0.20
C GLY A 143 -27.23 23.80 -0.25
N ILE A 144 -26.04 23.21 -0.11
CA ILE A 144 -25.79 21.80 -0.44
C ILE A 144 -25.63 20.98 0.84
N GLY A 145 -26.50 19.99 1.01
CA GLY A 145 -26.44 19.01 2.09
C GLY A 145 -25.50 17.86 1.79
N PHE A 146 -25.08 17.16 2.84
CA PHE A 146 -24.33 15.91 2.73
C PHE A 146 -24.96 14.87 3.65
N VAL A 147 -25.05 13.64 3.18
CA VAL A 147 -25.46 12.47 3.95
C VAL A 147 -24.58 11.28 3.56
N ALA A 148 -24.05 10.58 4.56
CA ALA A 148 -23.28 9.35 4.35
C ALA A 148 -24.21 8.15 4.57
N ILE A 149 -24.11 7.16 3.68
CA ILE A 149 -24.94 5.94 3.68
C ILE A 149 -24.00 4.74 3.72
N ASP A 150 -24.24 3.83 4.66
CA ASP A 150 -23.57 2.54 4.75
C ASP A 150 -24.50 1.42 4.26
N PRO A 151 -24.28 0.91 3.02
CA PRO A 151 -25.05 -0.18 2.44
C PRO A 151 -24.47 -1.58 2.73
N ASN A 152 -23.35 -1.67 3.45
CA ASN A 152 -22.65 -2.92 3.71
C ASN A 152 -23.35 -3.71 4.81
N ILE A 153 -23.98 -4.84 4.51
CA ILE A 153 -24.80 -5.57 5.50
C ILE A 153 -24.00 -5.97 6.76
N GLN A 154 -22.71 -6.25 6.60
CA GLN A 154 -21.80 -6.68 7.66
C GLN A 154 -21.40 -5.57 8.64
N ASP A 155 -21.45 -4.30 8.22
CA ASP A 155 -21.00 -3.19 9.07
C ASP A 155 -22.07 -2.89 10.14
N SER A 156 -21.75 -3.07 11.41
CA SER A 156 -22.66 -2.82 12.53
C SER A 156 -22.81 -1.32 12.84
N LEU A 157 -23.91 -0.93 13.49
CA LEU A 157 -24.09 0.46 13.95
C LEU A 157 -22.96 0.91 14.91
N ALA A 158 -22.40 -0.02 15.69
CA ALA A 158 -21.31 0.25 16.60
C ALA A 158 -20.00 0.56 15.84
N GLU A 159 -19.68 -0.22 14.80
CA GLU A 159 -18.54 0.04 13.92
C GLU A 159 -18.72 1.35 13.16
N MET A 160 -19.92 1.64 12.66
CA MET A 160 -20.24 2.92 12.04
C MET A 160 -20.00 4.11 13.00
N ALA A 161 -20.48 4.00 14.25
CA ALA A 161 -20.29 5.03 15.25
C ALA A 161 -18.80 5.18 15.64
N ALA A 162 -18.06 4.07 15.72
CA ALA A 162 -16.62 4.07 15.95
C ALA A 162 -15.87 4.74 14.80
N HIS A 163 -16.22 4.41 13.55
CA HIS A 163 -15.69 5.03 12.34
C HIS A 163 -15.96 6.54 12.34
N ALA A 164 -17.21 6.96 12.55
CA ALA A 164 -17.57 8.38 12.55
C ALA A 164 -16.81 9.19 13.60
N ARG A 165 -16.63 8.64 14.81
CA ARG A 165 -15.80 9.27 15.86
C ARG A 165 -14.34 9.32 15.48
N ARG A 166 -13.80 8.22 14.97
CA ARG A 166 -12.39 8.05 14.64
C ARG A 166 -11.93 8.99 13.52
N PHE A 167 -12.75 9.14 12.48
CA PHE A 167 -12.45 9.97 11.31
C PHE A 167 -13.11 11.35 11.36
N GLU A 168 -13.71 11.71 12.50
CA GLU A 168 -14.40 13.00 12.73
C GLU A 168 -15.49 13.29 11.69
N LEU A 169 -16.21 12.26 11.23
CA LEU A 169 -17.34 12.38 10.31
C LEU A 169 -18.51 13.06 11.04
N GLN A 170 -18.83 14.28 10.64
CA GLN A 170 -19.95 15.07 11.19
C GLN A 170 -21.20 14.97 10.30
N THR A 171 -21.01 14.55 9.06
CA THR A 171 -22.09 14.21 8.13
C THR A 171 -23.00 13.14 8.77
N PRO A 172 -24.34 13.28 8.70
CA PRO A 172 -25.25 12.21 9.14
C PRO A 172 -24.88 10.88 8.49
N PHE A 173 -24.64 9.85 9.29
CA PHE A 173 -24.17 8.54 8.81
C PHE A 173 -25.22 7.45 9.05
N LEU A 174 -25.94 7.10 7.99
CA LEU A 174 -27.16 6.29 8.01
C LEU A 174 -26.89 4.88 7.50
N LYS A 175 -27.57 3.89 8.08
CA LYS A 175 -27.50 2.50 7.68
C LYS A 175 -28.54 2.20 6.60
N ASP A 176 -28.14 1.48 5.55
CA ASP A 176 -29.01 0.95 4.49
C ASP A 176 -28.94 -0.59 4.45
N PRO A 177 -29.46 -1.29 5.47
CA PRO A 177 -29.24 -2.73 5.63
C PRO A 177 -30.04 -3.59 4.63
N ASP A 178 -31.10 -3.02 4.05
CA ASP A 178 -31.89 -3.62 2.97
C ASP A 178 -31.36 -3.24 1.57
N GLN A 179 -30.31 -2.42 1.51
CA GLN A 179 -29.67 -1.89 0.30
C GLN A 179 -30.61 -1.12 -0.64
N SER A 180 -31.80 -0.76 -0.17
CA SER A 180 -32.84 -0.14 -0.99
C SER A 180 -32.44 1.23 -1.55
N LEU A 181 -31.63 2.01 -0.83
CA LEU A 181 -31.16 3.32 -1.29
C LEU A 181 -29.97 3.16 -2.25
N ALA A 182 -29.07 2.23 -1.97
CA ALA A 182 -28.01 1.86 -2.90
C ALA A 182 -28.58 1.34 -4.23
N ASP A 183 -29.62 0.51 -4.20
CA ASP A 183 -30.34 0.04 -5.40
C ASP A 183 -31.05 1.19 -6.13
N LEU A 184 -31.77 2.03 -5.38
CA LEU A 184 -32.51 3.15 -5.95
C LEU A 184 -31.61 4.14 -6.70
N LEU A 185 -30.42 4.41 -6.14
CA LEU A 185 -29.44 5.32 -6.76
C LEU A 185 -28.50 4.61 -7.73
N GLY A 186 -28.50 3.28 -7.76
CA GLY A 186 -27.62 2.49 -8.62
C GLY A 186 -26.16 2.53 -8.18
N ALA A 187 -25.89 2.74 -6.88
CA ALA A 187 -24.54 2.73 -6.34
C ALA A 187 -23.97 1.31 -6.33
N THR A 188 -22.69 1.17 -6.65
CA THR A 188 -22.04 -0.14 -6.76
C THR A 188 -20.81 -0.27 -5.88
N ARG A 189 -20.21 0.86 -5.48
CA ARG A 189 -18.97 0.89 -4.72
C ARG A 189 -19.01 1.82 -3.52
N THR A 190 -18.03 1.64 -2.65
CA THR A 190 -17.68 2.56 -1.57
C THR A 190 -16.19 2.94 -1.72
N PRO A 191 -15.82 4.24 -1.68
CA PRO A 191 -16.69 5.39 -1.72
C PRO A 191 -17.24 5.68 -3.13
N GLU A 192 -18.54 5.98 -3.21
CA GLU A 192 -19.20 6.49 -4.41
C GLU A 192 -20.14 7.63 -3.99
N VAL A 193 -20.25 8.68 -4.81
CA VAL A 193 -21.10 9.84 -4.51
C VAL A 193 -22.18 10.04 -5.55
N CYS A 194 -23.36 10.50 -5.11
CA CYS A 194 -24.46 10.95 -5.95
C CYS A 194 -24.87 12.37 -5.56
N LEU A 195 -24.78 13.33 -6.49
CA LEU A 195 -25.31 14.67 -6.31
C LEU A 195 -26.76 14.72 -6.80
N ILE A 196 -27.69 14.96 -5.88
CA ILE A 196 -29.13 15.03 -6.15
C ILE A 196 -29.57 16.48 -5.99
N ASP A 197 -30.23 17.07 -6.99
CA ASP A 197 -30.72 18.43 -6.88
C ASP A 197 -31.99 18.56 -6.02
N ALA A 198 -32.43 19.79 -5.78
CA ALA A 198 -33.66 20.10 -5.04
C ALA A 198 -34.96 19.56 -5.70
N GLN A 199 -34.90 19.09 -6.94
CA GLN A 199 -36.01 18.45 -7.66
C GLN A 199 -35.93 16.92 -7.60
N ASN A 200 -35.02 16.35 -6.79
CA ASN A 200 -34.73 14.92 -6.68
C ASN A 200 -34.21 14.29 -7.98
N THR A 201 -33.39 15.01 -8.74
CA THR A 201 -32.76 14.52 -9.97
C THR A 201 -31.27 14.30 -9.75
N ILE A 202 -30.74 13.15 -10.16
CA ILE A 202 -29.29 12.91 -10.10
C ILE A 202 -28.60 13.76 -11.16
N ARG A 203 -27.70 14.63 -10.71
CA ARG A 203 -26.88 15.54 -11.54
C ARG A 203 -25.46 15.03 -11.75
N TYR A 204 -24.95 14.27 -10.79
CA TYR A 204 -23.63 13.66 -10.86
C TYR A 204 -23.61 12.33 -10.09
N GLN A 205 -22.88 11.35 -10.60
CA GLN A 205 -22.59 10.10 -9.88
C GLN A 205 -21.17 9.61 -10.17
N GLY A 206 -20.42 9.18 -9.16
CA GLY A 206 -19.09 8.58 -9.36
C GLY A 206 -18.09 8.84 -8.25
N ARG A 207 -16.85 9.16 -8.63
CA ARG A 207 -15.74 9.45 -7.69
C ARG A 207 -15.87 10.81 -7.02
N ILE A 208 -15.14 11.02 -5.94
CA ILE A 208 -15.10 12.33 -5.26
C ILE A 208 -14.14 13.26 -6.01
N ASP A 209 -12.92 12.77 -6.22
CA ASP A 209 -11.85 13.34 -7.01
C ASP A 209 -10.94 12.18 -7.48
N ASP A 210 -9.79 12.50 -8.09
CA ASP A 210 -8.78 11.52 -8.53
C ASP A 210 -7.58 11.38 -7.58
N GLN A 211 -7.68 11.83 -6.33
CA GLN A 211 -6.55 11.79 -5.40
C GLN A 211 -6.18 10.35 -5.01
N HIS A 212 -7.16 9.51 -4.71
CA HIS A 212 -6.97 8.13 -4.27
C HIS A 212 -7.72 7.13 -5.16
N GLY A 213 -7.09 5.99 -5.44
CA GLY A 213 -7.69 4.87 -6.18
C GLY A 213 -7.02 3.54 -5.81
N ILE A 214 -7.42 2.48 -6.50
CA ILE A 214 -6.84 1.15 -6.26
C ILE A 214 -5.39 1.14 -6.75
N GLY A 215 -4.45 0.89 -5.84
CA GLY A 215 -3.02 0.80 -6.16
C GLY A 215 -2.29 2.13 -6.36
N PHE A 216 -2.96 3.27 -6.15
CA PHE A 216 -2.30 4.59 -6.22
C PHE A 216 -2.89 5.62 -5.25
N SER A 217 -2.06 6.58 -4.86
CA SER A 217 -2.46 7.76 -4.09
C SER A 217 -1.59 8.96 -4.49
N ARG A 218 -2.23 10.09 -4.78
CA ARG A 218 -1.58 11.36 -5.13
C ARG A 218 -1.48 12.29 -3.93
N GLU A 219 -0.49 13.16 -3.94
CA GLU A 219 -0.37 14.22 -2.93
C GLU A 219 -1.56 15.19 -3.01
N THR A 220 -1.96 15.55 -4.24
CA THR A 220 -3.11 16.41 -4.52
C THR A 220 -3.90 15.87 -5.72
N PRO A 221 -5.23 16.03 -5.75
CA PRO A 221 -6.02 15.68 -6.93
C PRO A 221 -5.68 16.59 -8.11
N THR A 222 -5.74 16.04 -9.31
CA THR A 222 -5.66 16.79 -10.57
C THR A 222 -7.03 17.10 -11.15
N GLN A 223 -8.06 16.35 -10.74
CA GLN A 223 -9.46 16.52 -11.11
C GLN A 223 -10.32 16.55 -9.85
N ASN A 224 -11.35 17.39 -9.79
CA ASN A 224 -12.21 17.55 -8.60
C ASN A 224 -13.69 17.38 -8.98
N GLU A 225 -14.07 16.22 -9.51
CA GLU A 225 -15.35 16.05 -10.19
C GLU A 225 -16.57 16.38 -9.35
N LEU A 226 -16.61 15.94 -8.08
CA LEU A 226 -17.73 16.27 -7.22
C LEU A 226 -17.83 17.77 -6.96
N ALA A 227 -16.71 18.44 -6.71
CA ALA A 227 -16.67 19.89 -6.47
C ALA A 227 -17.11 20.67 -7.72
N ASP A 228 -16.61 20.27 -8.90
CA ASP A 228 -16.95 20.87 -10.19
C ASP A 228 -18.44 20.67 -10.53
N ALA A 229 -18.99 19.49 -10.23
CA ALA A 229 -20.42 19.20 -10.39
C ALA A 229 -21.28 20.05 -9.46
N ILE A 230 -20.91 20.19 -8.18
CA ILE A 230 -21.62 21.04 -7.22
C ILE A 230 -21.57 22.51 -7.66
N ASP A 231 -20.39 23.01 -8.05
CA ASP A 231 -20.23 24.39 -8.51
C ASP A 231 -21.03 24.67 -9.80
N SER A 232 -21.15 23.68 -10.69
CA SER A 232 -22.00 23.78 -11.88
C SER A 232 -23.48 23.82 -11.51
N LEU A 233 -23.94 22.95 -10.60
CA LEU A 233 -25.31 22.91 -10.11
C LEU A 233 -25.72 24.25 -9.48
N ILE A 234 -24.92 24.76 -8.53
CA ILE A 234 -25.19 26.04 -7.85
C ILE A 234 -25.22 27.20 -8.85
N ALA A 235 -24.39 27.16 -9.89
CA ALA A 235 -24.35 28.18 -10.93
C ALA A 235 -25.48 28.03 -11.98
N GLY A 236 -26.34 27.01 -11.87
CA GLY A 236 -27.38 26.71 -12.87
C GLY A 236 -26.81 26.29 -14.23
N ARG A 237 -25.56 25.80 -14.26
CA ARG A 237 -24.88 25.33 -15.48
C ARG A 237 -25.01 23.81 -15.63
N PRO A 238 -25.01 23.28 -16.87
CA PRO A 238 -24.92 21.84 -17.07
C PRO A 238 -23.65 21.26 -16.44
N VAL A 239 -23.77 20.11 -15.78
CA VAL A 239 -22.62 19.34 -15.28
C VAL A 239 -21.95 18.66 -16.46
N SER A 240 -20.74 19.10 -16.84
CA SER A 240 -20.03 18.60 -18.03
C SER A 240 -19.62 17.13 -17.92
N THR A 241 -19.17 16.73 -16.73
CA THR A 241 -18.81 15.35 -16.40
C THR A 241 -19.83 14.85 -15.40
N SER A 242 -20.97 14.35 -15.89
CA SER A 242 -22.09 13.90 -15.05
C SER A 242 -21.90 12.48 -14.50
N TRP A 243 -20.93 11.72 -15.01
CA TRP A 243 -20.57 10.41 -14.48
C TRP A 243 -19.08 10.13 -14.54
N THR A 244 -18.58 9.39 -13.54
CA THR A 244 -17.25 8.78 -13.54
C THR A 244 -17.30 7.40 -12.89
N GLN A 245 -16.38 6.52 -13.26
CA GLN A 245 -16.23 5.23 -12.59
C GLN A 245 -15.74 5.44 -11.15
N ALA A 246 -16.54 5.02 -10.16
CA ALA A 246 -16.12 5.00 -8.77
C ALA A 246 -15.02 3.95 -8.55
N SER A 247 -14.08 4.25 -7.66
CA SER A 247 -13.01 3.33 -7.24
C SER A 247 -13.27 2.88 -5.80
N GLY A 248 -12.90 1.64 -5.48
CA GLY A 248 -12.99 1.11 -4.12
C GLY A 248 -13.76 -0.19 -4.03
N CYS A 249 -14.29 -0.48 -2.84
CA CYS A 249 -14.88 -1.77 -2.51
C CYS A 249 -16.28 -1.89 -3.09
N LEU A 250 -16.62 -3.04 -3.68
CA LEU A 250 -17.99 -3.36 -4.08
C LEU A 250 -18.92 -3.40 -2.87
N ILE A 251 -20.15 -2.92 -3.09
CA ILE A 251 -21.27 -3.13 -2.17
C ILE A 251 -21.74 -4.58 -2.38
N GLY A 252 -21.46 -5.46 -1.43
CA GLY A 252 -21.83 -6.88 -1.50
C GLY A 252 -23.35 -7.04 -1.55
N ARG A 253 -23.89 -7.54 -2.67
CA ARG A 253 -25.35 -7.65 -2.87
C ARG A 253 -25.89 -8.97 -2.33
N ASN A 254 -27.08 -8.91 -1.73
CA ASN A 254 -27.73 -10.12 -1.24
C ASN A 254 -28.31 -10.95 -2.40
N ARG A 255 -27.53 -11.93 -2.90
CA ARG A 255 -27.93 -12.82 -4.02
C ARG A 255 -28.67 -14.07 -3.57
N SER A 256 -29.37 -14.05 -2.43
CA SER A 256 -30.00 -15.22 -1.80
C SER A 256 -31.20 -15.85 -2.56
N LYS A 257 -31.20 -15.82 -3.89
CA LYS A 257 -32.26 -16.35 -4.78
C LYS A 257 -31.73 -17.14 -6.00
N ALA A 258 -30.55 -17.77 -5.91
CA ALA A 258 -30.17 -18.77 -6.90
C ALA A 258 -30.77 -20.14 -6.52
N GLU A 259 -31.79 -20.57 -7.26
CA GLU A 259 -32.44 -21.88 -7.10
C GLU A 259 -31.51 -23.05 -7.45
N SER A 260 -31.50 -24.07 -6.57
CA SER A 260 -31.12 -25.48 -6.76
C SER A 260 -30.06 -25.85 -7.80
N ALA A 261 -28.78 -25.77 -7.41
CA ALA A 261 -27.79 -26.78 -7.83
C ALA A 261 -28.01 -28.07 -7.01
N ASP A 262 -27.77 -29.23 -7.63
CA ASP A 262 -27.71 -30.55 -6.98
C ASP A 262 -26.77 -30.49 -5.76
N ASP A 263 -27.31 -30.76 -4.57
CA ASP A 263 -26.60 -30.60 -3.29
C ASP A 263 -25.37 -31.51 -3.17
N SER A 264 -25.27 -32.57 -3.97
CA SER A 264 -24.13 -33.49 -3.94
C SER A 264 -22.85 -32.95 -4.62
N GLN A 265 -22.95 -31.89 -5.43
CA GLN A 265 -21.83 -31.25 -6.14
C GLN A 265 -21.64 -29.78 -5.76
N ALA A 266 -22.37 -29.28 -4.76
CA ALA A 266 -22.34 -27.87 -4.41
C ALA A 266 -21.00 -27.46 -3.76
N ILE A 267 -20.43 -26.35 -4.23
CA ILE A 267 -19.26 -25.76 -3.58
C ILE A 267 -19.77 -25.00 -2.34
N THR A 268 -19.27 -25.42 -1.18
CA THR A 268 -19.63 -24.82 0.12
C THR A 268 -18.43 -24.14 0.78
N TYR A 269 -18.71 -23.15 1.61
CA TYR A 269 -17.69 -22.50 2.41
C TYR A 269 -16.97 -23.48 3.32
N ALA A 270 -17.73 -24.27 4.08
CA ALA A 270 -17.17 -25.15 5.09
C ALA A 270 -16.19 -26.17 4.50
N GLN A 271 -16.59 -26.87 3.43
CA GLN A 271 -15.75 -27.93 2.87
C GLN A 271 -14.63 -27.41 1.96
N HIS A 272 -14.81 -26.28 1.28
CA HIS A 272 -13.89 -25.84 0.22
C HIS A 272 -13.26 -24.47 0.50
N ILE A 273 -14.08 -23.43 0.64
CA ILE A 273 -13.58 -22.04 0.65
C ILE A 273 -12.84 -21.71 1.95
N SER A 274 -13.28 -22.23 3.10
CA SER A 274 -12.62 -21.99 4.38
C SER A 274 -11.16 -22.47 4.36
N HIS A 275 -10.89 -23.66 3.80
CA HIS A 275 -9.53 -24.20 3.67
C HIS A 275 -8.67 -23.38 2.70
N LEU A 276 -9.28 -22.90 1.61
CA LEU A 276 -8.61 -22.02 0.66
C LEU A 276 -8.26 -20.67 1.29
N LEU A 277 -9.22 -20.00 1.92
CA LEU A 277 -8.99 -18.71 2.57
C LEU A 277 -7.99 -18.84 3.71
N GLU A 278 -8.07 -19.90 4.52
CA GLU A 278 -7.12 -20.14 5.62
C GLU A 278 -5.68 -20.26 5.10
N SER A 279 -5.47 -21.02 4.03
CA SER A 279 -4.14 -21.24 3.47
C SER A 279 -3.56 -20.00 2.75
N ARG A 280 -4.39 -19.23 2.04
CA ARG A 280 -3.93 -18.15 1.14
C ARG A 280 -4.13 -16.75 1.69
N CYS A 281 -5.25 -16.49 2.38
CA CYS A 281 -5.77 -15.15 2.65
C CYS A 281 -5.68 -14.76 4.13
N VAL A 282 -6.12 -15.64 5.03
CA VAL A 282 -6.32 -15.35 6.48
C VAL A 282 -5.03 -14.93 7.16
N SER A 283 -3.86 -15.32 6.63
CA SER A 283 -2.59 -14.79 7.15
C SER A 283 -2.61 -13.27 7.27
N CYS A 284 -3.09 -12.57 6.23
CA CYS A 284 -3.22 -11.11 6.19
C CYS A 284 -4.62 -10.64 6.57
N HIS A 285 -5.66 -11.39 6.20
CA HIS A 285 -7.06 -11.03 6.39
C HIS A 285 -7.64 -11.64 7.66
N ARG A 286 -7.14 -11.16 8.79
CA ARG A 286 -7.66 -11.50 10.12
C ARG A 286 -7.54 -10.28 11.01
N SER A 287 -8.34 -10.25 12.06
CA SER A 287 -8.35 -9.16 13.02
C SER A 287 -6.95 -8.81 13.54
N GLY A 288 -6.59 -7.52 13.47
CA GLY A 288 -5.31 -6.98 13.94
C GLY A 288 -4.11 -7.11 12.97
N ASP A 289 -4.26 -7.82 11.86
CA ASP A 289 -3.27 -7.90 10.79
C ASP A 289 -3.50 -6.82 9.71
N ILE A 290 -2.76 -6.86 8.60
CA ILE A 290 -2.72 -5.78 7.60
C ILE A 290 -3.92 -5.74 6.63
N GLY A 291 -4.67 -6.84 6.52
CA GLY A 291 -5.85 -6.91 5.67
C GLY A 291 -6.93 -5.97 6.19
N PRO A 292 -7.62 -5.21 5.32
CA PRO A 292 -8.61 -4.24 5.76
C PRO A 292 -9.92 -4.87 6.23
N MET A 293 -10.08 -6.18 6.07
CA MET A 293 -11.22 -6.96 6.54
C MET A 293 -10.76 -8.34 7.01
N ASP A 294 -11.50 -8.91 7.95
CA ASP A 294 -11.34 -10.31 8.38
C ASP A 294 -11.96 -11.24 7.33
N LEU A 295 -11.35 -12.42 7.11
CA LEU A 295 -11.85 -13.47 6.23
C LEU A 295 -11.83 -14.85 6.91
N SER A 296 -11.61 -14.89 8.22
CA SER A 296 -11.50 -16.12 9.02
C SER A 296 -12.84 -16.76 9.35
N THR A 297 -13.96 -16.07 9.11
CA THR A 297 -15.31 -16.58 9.37
C THR A 297 -16.15 -16.64 8.09
N TYR A 298 -17.21 -17.46 8.11
CA TYR A 298 -18.16 -17.53 7.00
C TYR A 298 -18.84 -16.19 6.74
N ASP A 299 -19.34 -15.53 7.79
CA ASP A 299 -20.15 -14.32 7.65
C ASP A 299 -19.33 -13.19 7.00
N ASP A 300 -18.08 -13.03 7.44
CA ASP A 300 -17.16 -12.06 6.83
C ASP A 300 -16.83 -12.43 5.38
N ALA A 301 -16.44 -13.69 5.13
CA ALA A 301 -16.11 -14.14 3.78
C ALA A 301 -17.29 -13.99 2.81
N ALA A 302 -18.52 -14.29 3.25
CA ALA A 302 -19.73 -14.17 2.45
C ALA A 302 -20.09 -12.70 2.16
N ALA A 303 -19.88 -11.81 3.13
CA ALA A 303 -20.08 -10.38 2.95
C ALA A 303 -19.13 -9.78 1.89
N TRP A 304 -17.87 -10.23 1.89
CA TRP A 304 -16.84 -9.76 0.96
C TRP A 304 -16.70 -10.60 -0.31
N ALA A 305 -17.53 -11.63 -0.51
CA ALA A 305 -17.34 -12.64 -1.56
C ALA A 305 -17.28 -12.05 -2.99
N ASP A 306 -18.10 -11.04 -3.29
CA ASP A 306 -18.08 -10.35 -4.59
C ASP A 306 -16.76 -9.59 -4.79
N MET A 307 -16.22 -8.95 -3.74
CA MET A 307 -14.90 -8.33 -3.78
C MET A 307 -13.79 -9.36 -3.92
N ILE A 308 -13.84 -10.47 -3.16
CA ILE A 308 -12.88 -11.57 -3.24
C ILE A 308 -12.81 -12.08 -4.67
N LEU A 309 -13.96 -12.31 -5.31
CA LEU A 309 -14.03 -12.72 -6.71
C LEU A 309 -13.36 -11.70 -7.64
N GLU A 310 -13.72 -10.41 -7.56
CA GLU A 310 -13.14 -9.35 -8.41
C GLU A 310 -11.61 -9.29 -8.27
N VAL A 311 -11.10 -9.24 -7.03
CA VAL A 311 -9.65 -9.05 -6.82
C VAL A 311 -8.84 -10.30 -7.16
N THR A 312 -9.42 -11.50 -7.07
CA THR A 312 -8.76 -12.75 -7.42
C THR A 312 -8.76 -12.99 -8.93
N GLN A 313 -9.88 -12.71 -9.61
CA GLN A 313 -9.95 -12.77 -11.08
C GLN A 313 -9.01 -11.75 -11.74
N ASN A 314 -8.92 -10.54 -11.19
CA ASN A 314 -7.99 -9.51 -11.67
C ASN A 314 -6.54 -9.73 -11.23
N LYS A 315 -6.27 -10.76 -10.42
CA LYS A 315 -4.93 -11.08 -9.86
C LYS A 315 -4.31 -9.96 -9.04
N THR A 316 -5.14 -9.04 -8.53
CA THR A 316 -4.73 -8.03 -7.55
C THR A 316 -4.44 -8.69 -6.20
N MET A 317 -5.18 -9.75 -5.86
CA MET A 317 -4.98 -10.54 -4.66
C MET A 317 -4.97 -12.05 -4.98
N PRO A 318 -4.15 -12.84 -4.27
CA PRO A 318 -3.06 -12.39 -3.42
C PRO A 318 -1.96 -11.70 -4.25
N PRO A 319 -1.27 -10.69 -3.69
CA PRO A 319 -0.33 -9.87 -4.44
C PRO A 319 0.91 -10.69 -4.80
N TRP A 320 1.10 -10.95 -6.09
CA TRP A 320 2.25 -11.67 -6.61
C TRP A 320 2.56 -11.25 -8.04
N HIS A 321 3.62 -10.47 -8.20
CA HIS A 321 3.95 -9.81 -9.46
C HIS A 321 5.01 -10.53 -10.30
N ALA A 322 5.53 -11.66 -9.82
CA ALA A 322 6.55 -12.43 -10.52
C ALA A 322 5.97 -13.54 -11.39
N THR A 323 6.66 -13.85 -12.49
CA THR A 323 6.44 -15.09 -13.25
C THR A 323 7.05 -16.29 -12.51
N ASP A 324 6.62 -17.49 -12.88
CA ASP A 324 7.12 -18.77 -12.35
C ASP A 324 7.97 -19.56 -13.35
N GLU A 325 8.39 -18.92 -14.42
CA GLU A 325 9.13 -19.55 -15.52
C GLU A 325 10.56 -19.97 -15.14
N HIS A 326 11.12 -19.38 -14.07
CA HIS A 326 12.56 -19.44 -13.80
C HIS A 326 12.93 -20.06 -12.45
N ALA A 327 12.09 -19.93 -11.44
CA ALA A 327 12.35 -20.47 -10.10
C ALA A 327 11.05 -20.72 -9.33
N GLN A 328 11.13 -21.63 -8.36
CA GLN A 328 10.05 -21.89 -7.41
C GLN A 328 10.31 -21.15 -6.10
N PHE A 329 9.25 -20.57 -5.53
CA PHE A 329 9.33 -19.77 -4.32
C PHE A 329 8.47 -20.35 -3.21
N ARG A 330 9.02 -20.52 -2.01
CA ARG A 330 8.29 -21.09 -0.86
C ARG A 330 7.17 -20.18 -0.34
N ASN A 331 7.21 -18.90 -0.69
CA ASN A 331 6.21 -17.92 -0.31
C ASN A 331 5.31 -17.49 -1.47
N ASP A 332 5.23 -18.30 -2.54
CA ASP A 332 4.28 -18.11 -3.63
C ASP A 332 2.83 -18.18 -3.08
N ARG A 333 2.09 -17.10 -3.33
CA ARG A 333 0.73 -16.90 -2.85
C ARG A 333 -0.31 -16.93 -3.96
N ARG A 334 0.10 -17.17 -5.21
CA ARG A 334 -0.83 -17.24 -6.33
C ARG A 334 -1.88 -18.32 -6.10
N LEU A 335 -3.07 -18.06 -6.65
CA LEU A 335 -4.13 -19.04 -6.75
C LEU A 335 -3.95 -19.82 -8.05
N SER A 336 -4.06 -21.14 -7.97
CA SER A 336 -4.22 -22.02 -9.12
C SER A 336 -5.58 -21.80 -9.79
N GLN A 337 -5.72 -22.24 -11.04
CA GLN A 337 -7.00 -22.13 -11.75
C GLN A 337 -8.15 -22.81 -11.01
N ASN A 338 -7.90 -24.00 -10.44
CA ASN A 338 -8.91 -24.70 -9.64
C ASN A 338 -9.33 -23.90 -8.40
N GLU A 339 -8.39 -23.22 -7.73
CA GLU A 339 -8.69 -22.37 -6.57
C GLU A 339 -9.52 -21.14 -6.98
N LEU A 340 -9.25 -20.54 -8.15
CA LEU A 340 -10.06 -19.46 -8.71
C LEU A 340 -11.48 -19.94 -9.05
N ASP A 341 -11.59 -21.10 -9.70
CA ASP A 341 -12.88 -21.69 -10.10
C ASP A 341 -13.74 -22.01 -8.87
N LEU A 342 -13.14 -22.43 -7.75
CA LEU A 342 -13.86 -22.66 -6.49
C LEU A 342 -14.50 -21.36 -5.96
N ILE A 343 -13.77 -20.25 -5.98
CA ILE A 343 -14.29 -18.95 -5.53
C ILE A 343 -15.44 -18.51 -6.44
N GLU A 344 -15.27 -18.60 -7.75
CA GLU A 344 -16.30 -18.23 -8.73
C GLU A 344 -17.57 -19.08 -8.59
N GLN A 345 -17.40 -20.40 -8.47
CA GLN A 345 -18.53 -21.31 -8.27
C GLN A 345 -19.25 -21.04 -6.96
N TRP A 346 -18.53 -20.83 -5.86
CA TRP A 346 -19.16 -20.53 -4.58
C TRP A 346 -19.97 -19.23 -4.61
N VAL A 347 -19.42 -18.16 -5.21
CA VAL A 347 -20.10 -16.87 -5.35
C VAL A 347 -21.33 -16.98 -6.25
N SER A 348 -21.20 -17.64 -7.39
CA SER A 348 -22.31 -17.83 -8.35
C SER A 348 -23.42 -18.74 -7.81
N GLN A 349 -23.10 -19.73 -6.96
CA GLN A 349 -24.04 -20.63 -6.30
C GLN A 349 -24.69 -20.03 -5.03
N GLY A 350 -24.49 -18.74 -4.77
CA GLY A 350 -25.16 -18.04 -3.67
C GLY A 350 -24.45 -18.15 -2.32
N LYS A 351 -23.13 -18.39 -2.31
CA LYS A 351 -22.27 -18.30 -1.11
C LYS A 351 -22.69 -19.27 0.00
N ARG A 352 -23.04 -20.52 -0.34
CA ARG A 352 -23.56 -21.52 0.61
C ARG A 352 -22.55 -21.82 1.72
N ARG A 353 -23.00 -21.89 2.97
CA ARG A 353 -22.12 -22.23 4.11
C ARG A 353 -21.73 -23.71 4.13
N GLY A 354 -22.69 -24.62 3.99
CA GLY A 354 -22.49 -26.07 4.13
C GLY A 354 -22.44 -26.53 5.58
N ASP A 355 -21.96 -27.76 5.81
CA ASP A 355 -21.80 -28.34 7.15
C ASP A 355 -20.61 -27.72 7.88
N THR A 356 -20.90 -26.91 8.90
CA THR A 356 -19.92 -26.22 9.74
C THR A 356 -18.88 -27.14 10.40
N SER A 357 -19.16 -28.44 10.55
CA SER A 357 -18.20 -29.39 11.11
C SER A 357 -16.97 -29.62 10.21
N LEU A 358 -17.07 -29.26 8.92
CA LEU A 358 -16.03 -29.39 7.92
C LEU A 358 -15.20 -28.12 7.73
N GLU A 359 -15.57 -27.00 8.37
CA GLU A 359 -14.84 -25.74 8.30
C GLU A 359 -13.36 -25.93 8.68
N ALA A 360 -12.48 -25.24 7.95
CA ALA A 360 -11.06 -25.23 8.24
C ALA A 360 -10.81 -24.79 9.68
N LYS A 361 -9.91 -25.51 10.36
CA LYS A 361 -9.41 -25.05 11.65
C LYS A 361 -8.38 -23.95 11.41
N PRO A 362 -8.34 -22.90 12.23
CA PRO A 362 -7.27 -21.90 12.17
C PRO A 362 -5.91 -22.60 12.18
N GLN A 363 -5.01 -22.22 11.27
CA GLN A 363 -3.66 -22.76 11.22
C GLN A 363 -2.86 -22.24 12.42
N THR A 364 -2.86 -23.01 13.51
CA THR A 364 -2.16 -22.71 14.78
C THR A 364 -0.65 -22.56 14.61
N ASP A 365 -0.09 -23.07 13.52
CA ASP A 365 1.34 -23.05 13.21
C ASP A 365 1.89 -21.64 12.93
N ARG A 366 1.02 -20.63 12.83
CA ARG A 366 1.36 -19.25 12.41
C ARG A 366 1.32 -18.22 13.54
N ILE A 367 0.87 -18.59 14.73
CA ILE A 367 0.99 -17.78 15.92
C ILE A 367 1.36 -18.73 17.04
N ALA A 368 2.45 -18.50 17.74
CA ALA A 368 2.46 -18.90 19.13
C ALA A 368 1.40 -18.00 19.78
N GLU A 369 0.13 -18.44 19.84
CA GLU A 369 -1.08 -17.66 20.18
C GLU A 369 -0.93 -16.82 21.47
N ASN A 370 0.11 -17.08 22.26
CA ASN A 370 0.41 -16.45 23.54
C ASN A 370 1.63 -15.50 23.53
N THR A 371 2.32 -15.26 22.41
CA THR A 371 3.55 -14.43 22.39
C THR A 371 3.32 -13.03 21.81
N GLY A 372 2.32 -12.86 20.95
CA GLY A 372 2.13 -11.63 20.16
C GLY A 372 3.13 -11.45 19.02
N TRP A 373 3.86 -12.52 18.66
CA TRP A 373 4.81 -12.59 17.55
C TRP A 373 4.42 -13.72 16.58
N LEU A 374 4.72 -13.56 15.30
CA LEU A 374 4.65 -14.63 14.29
C LEU A 374 5.85 -15.59 14.38
N LEU A 375 6.88 -15.22 15.14
CA LEU A 375 7.99 -16.10 15.48
C LEU A 375 7.53 -17.30 16.33
N PRO A 376 8.21 -18.47 16.20
CA PRO A 376 7.79 -19.71 16.87
C PRO A 376 7.93 -19.69 18.40
N LYS A 377 8.63 -18.70 18.95
CA LYS A 377 8.75 -18.42 20.38
C LYS A 377 8.85 -16.91 20.59
N THR A 378 8.69 -16.47 21.83
CA THR A 378 9.02 -15.09 22.20
C THR A 378 10.48 -14.80 21.82
N PRO A 379 10.77 -13.66 21.18
CA PRO A 379 12.14 -13.29 20.82
C PRO A 379 13.05 -13.24 22.05
N ASP A 380 14.30 -13.68 21.87
CA ASP A 380 15.33 -13.64 22.90
C ASP A 380 15.79 -12.18 23.15
N ILE A 381 15.70 -11.33 22.12
CA ILE A 381 15.98 -9.90 22.19
C ILE A 381 14.84 -9.13 21.53
N ILE A 382 14.36 -8.06 22.17
CA ILE A 382 13.35 -7.14 21.63
C ILE A 382 13.89 -5.72 21.75
N ILE A 383 14.02 -5.02 20.62
CA ILE A 383 14.53 -3.65 20.56
C ILE A 383 13.45 -2.74 19.94
N PRO A 384 12.90 -1.77 20.69
CA PRO A 384 12.04 -0.74 20.12
C PRO A 384 12.87 0.25 19.30
N MET A 385 12.25 0.91 18.32
CA MET A 385 12.93 1.88 17.45
C MET A 385 13.49 3.09 18.22
N SER A 386 12.85 3.46 19.34
CA SER A 386 13.31 4.49 20.26
C SER A 386 12.66 4.34 21.65
N ASP A 387 12.95 5.25 22.56
CA ASP A 387 12.41 5.30 23.93
C ASP A 387 11.01 5.93 24.02
N ARG A 388 10.55 6.62 22.99
CA ARG A 388 9.28 7.34 22.95
C ARG A 388 8.59 7.19 21.59
N PRO A 389 7.24 7.17 21.54
CA PRO A 389 6.55 7.04 20.27
C PRO A 389 6.76 8.26 19.37
N TYR A 390 6.85 8.02 18.06
CA TYR A 390 6.79 9.05 17.03
C TYR A 390 5.33 9.40 16.72
N SER A 391 5.03 10.69 16.52
CA SER A 391 3.67 11.14 16.20
C SER A 391 3.53 11.35 14.69
N VAL A 392 2.70 10.52 14.06
CA VAL A 392 2.39 10.57 12.63
C VAL A 392 1.20 11.52 12.43
N PRO A 393 1.30 12.51 11.52
CA PRO A 393 0.19 13.43 11.25
C PRO A 393 -0.98 12.72 10.56
N LYS A 394 -2.16 13.36 10.55
CA LYS A 394 -3.37 12.81 9.92
C LYS A 394 -3.29 12.78 8.38
N THR A 395 -2.64 13.78 7.78
CA THR A 395 -2.56 14.01 6.32
C THR A 395 -1.18 14.54 5.95
N GLY A 396 -0.87 14.52 4.65
CA GLY A 396 0.36 15.09 4.09
C GLY A 396 1.47 14.06 3.91
N VAL A 397 2.64 14.54 3.47
CA VAL A 397 3.83 13.70 3.24
C VAL A 397 4.71 13.69 4.48
N VAL A 398 5.15 12.50 4.90
CA VAL A 398 6.12 12.33 5.99
C VAL A 398 7.43 11.87 5.37
N ASN A 399 8.45 12.74 5.42
CA ASN A 399 9.80 12.36 5.03
C ASN A 399 10.26 11.16 5.88
N TYR A 400 11.13 10.32 5.30
CA TYR A 400 11.75 9.21 6.01
C TYR A 400 12.30 9.61 7.39
N GLN A 401 11.94 8.81 8.39
CA GLN A 401 12.38 8.98 9.77
C GLN A 401 13.48 7.98 10.09
N TYR A 402 14.45 8.42 10.90
CA TYR A 402 15.58 7.59 11.31
C TYR A 402 15.68 7.57 12.84
N PHE A 403 15.52 6.40 13.43
CA PHE A 403 15.63 6.20 14.87
C PHE A 403 16.83 5.31 15.20
N ARG A 404 17.47 5.58 16.33
CA ARG A 404 18.64 4.82 16.79
C ARG A 404 18.28 4.05 18.04
N ALA A 405 18.63 2.77 18.07
CA ALA A 405 18.44 1.92 19.23
C ALA A 405 19.72 1.14 19.50
N ASP A 406 20.16 1.13 20.76
CA ASP A 406 21.36 0.40 21.17
C ASP A 406 21.08 -1.10 21.25
N MET A 407 21.94 -1.94 20.68
CA MET A 407 21.83 -3.40 20.87
C MET A 407 22.30 -3.82 22.27
N ASN A 408 23.10 -2.98 22.93
CA ASN A 408 23.69 -3.25 24.23
C ASN A 408 24.40 -4.62 24.30
N ASN A 409 25.10 -4.99 23.23
CA ASN A 409 25.80 -6.27 23.11
C ASN A 409 27.31 -6.10 23.22
N ASP A 410 27.95 -6.94 24.02
CA ASP A 410 29.42 -6.99 24.21
C ASP A 410 30.12 -8.01 23.32
N LYS A 411 29.35 -8.93 22.73
CA LYS A 411 29.80 -9.98 21.82
C LYS A 411 28.95 -10.02 20.55
N ASP A 412 29.47 -10.71 19.54
CA ASP A 412 28.73 -11.01 18.33
C ASP A 412 27.49 -11.85 18.66
N LEU A 413 26.36 -11.48 18.06
CA LEU A 413 25.09 -12.19 18.17
C LEU A 413 24.77 -12.84 16.81
N TRP A 414 24.24 -14.05 16.86
CA TRP A 414 23.84 -14.81 15.68
C TRP A 414 22.33 -14.94 15.67
N VAL A 415 21.69 -14.25 14.74
CA VAL A 415 20.23 -14.18 14.61
C VAL A 415 19.78 -15.25 13.62
N GLN A 416 18.92 -16.16 14.06
CA GLN A 416 18.28 -17.17 13.21
C GLN A 416 16.86 -16.76 12.76
N GLY A 417 16.15 -16.04 13.63
CA GLY A 417 14.81 -15.57 13.37
C GLY A 417 14.67 -14.08 13.64
N MET A 418 13.88 -13.38 12.82
CA MET A 418 13.59 -11.97 13.04
C MET A 418 12.18 -11.58 12.61
N GLU A 419 11.61 -10.63 13.32
CA GLU A 419 10.32 -10.05 12.99
C GLU A 419 10.29 -8.58 13.41
N ILE A 420 9.75 -7.72 12.56
CA ILE A 420 9.46 -6.33 12.88
C ILE A 420 7.94 -6.21 13.09
N ILE A 421 7.55 -5.65 14.22
CA ILE A 421 6.15 -5.33 14.53
C ILE A 421 6.01 -3.81 14.53
N PRO A 422 5.25 -3.24 13.57
CA PRO A 422 4.88 -1.84 13.62
C PRO A 422 3.99 -1.55 14.82
N GLY A 423 4.24 -0.43 15.52
CA GLY A 423 3.37 0.02 16.61
C GLY A 423 2.06 0.64 16.09
N ALA A 424 2.13 1.28 14.92
CA ALA A 424 0.99 1.84 14.18
C ALA A 424 0.92 1.25 12.76
N ARG A 425 0.54 -0.03 12.64
CA ARG A 425 0.52 -0.79 11.38
C ARG A 425 -0.18 -0.08 10.22
N GLU A 426 -1.21 0.70 10.50
CA GLU A 426 -1.99 1.35 9.45
C GLU A 426 -1.29 2.52 8.76
N VAL A 427 -0.26 3.10 9.39
CA VAL A 427 0.49 4.24 8.84
C VAL A 427 1.96 3.92 8.60
N VAL A 428 2.48 2.79 9.05
CA VAL A 428 3.84 2.33 8.75
C VAL A 428 3.83 1.59 7.41
N HIS A 429 4.40 2.21 6.38
CA HIS A 429 4.48 1.59 5.06
C HIS A 429 5.69 0.66 4.94
N HIS A 430 6.87 1.04 5.43
CA HIS A 430 7.98 0.10 5.54
C HIS A 430 8.94 0.49 6.67
N VAL A 431 9.70 -0.51 7.13
CA VAL A 431 10.80 -0.35 8.08
C VAL A 431 12.00 -1.12 7.56
N LEU A 432 13.16 -0.47 7.46
CA LEU A 432 14.45 -1.14 7.31
C LEU A 432 15.26 -0.95 8.59
N VAL A 433 15.84 -2.05 9.07
CA VAL A 433 16.72 -2.04 10.23
C VAL A 433 18.14 -2.28 9.74
N PHE A 434 19.02 -1.32 9.97
CA PHE A 434 20.45 -1.42 9.65
C PHE A 434 21.25 -1.65 10.92
N VAL A 435 22.39 -2.33 10.80
CA VAL A 435 23.36 -2.51 11.88
C VAL A 435 24.56 -1.62 11.62
N ARG A 436 25.03 -0.93 12.66
CA ARG A 436 26.23 -0.09 12.60
C ARG A 436 27.03 -0.22 13.90
N ASP A 437 28.35 -0.05 13.82
CA ASP A 437 29.18 0.11 15.01
C ASP A 437 28.72 1.31 15.84
N LYS A 438 28.54 1.10 17.14
CA LYS A 438 28.10 2.13 18.08
C LYS A 438 29.07 3.31 18.07
N GLY A 439 28.53 4.51 17.84
CA GLY A 439 29.32 5.74 17.81
C GLY A 439 30.05 5.99 16.48
N SER A 440 29.82 5.17 15.46
CA SER A 440 30.36 5.40 14.12
C SER A 440 29.91 6.75 13.56
N LYS A 441 30.86 7.50 13.00
CA LYS A 441 30.61 8.80 12.34
C LYS A 441 30.23 8.65 10.85
N LYS A 442 30.22 7.42 10.32
CA LYS A 442 29.82 7.18 8.92
C LYS A 442 28.36 7.60 8.74
N ARG A 443 28.14 8.53 7.80
CA ARG A 443 26.81 9.08 7.49
C ARG A 443 25.98 8.14 6.62
N ASP A 444 26.62 7.40 5.73
CA ASP A 444 25.96 6.41 4.90
C ASP A 444 25.65 5.15 5.74
N LEU A 445 24.37 4.78 5.78
CA LEU A 445 23.90 3.56 6.43
C LEU A 445 24.13 2.33 5.55
N GLY A 446 24.60 2.53 4.32
CA GLY A 446 24.70 1.49 3.31
C GLY A 446 23.32 0.95 2.96
N GLY A 447 22.26 1.76 3.13
CA GLY A 447 20.89 1.27 3.02
C GLY A 447 20.61 0.66 1.65
N ALA A 448 21.07 1.33 0.60
CA ALA A 448 21.04 0.83 -0.77
C ALA A 448 21.87 -0.45 -1.02
N ARG A 449 22.73 -0.84 -0.07
CA ARG A 449 23.67 -1.98 -0.16
C ARG A 449 23.30 -3.14 0.75
N SER A 450 22.66 -2.91 1.89
CA SER A 450 22.35 -3.98 2.85
C SER A 450 21.33 -3.51 3.89
N PHE A 451 20.64 -4.46 4.50
CA PHE A 451 19.83 -4.28 5.70
C PHE A 451 19.85 -5.58 6.53
N LEU A 452 19.62 -5.48 7.84
CA LEU A 452 19.51 -6.64 8.72
C LEU A 452 18.13 -7.28 8.61
N ALA A 453 17.09 -6.46 8.84
CA ALA A 453 15.69 -6.88 8.82
C ALA A 453 14.85 -5.84 8.06
N GLY A 454 13.78 -6.30 7.41
CA GLY A 454 12.87 -5.46 6.64
C GLY A 454 11.40 -5.77 6.94
N TYR A 455 10.58 -4.73 6.91
CA TYR A 455 9.13 -4.82 6.98
C TYR A 455 8.53 -4.03 5.81
N VAL A 456 7.60 -4.68 5.13
CA VAL A 456 6.67 -4.06 4.18
C VAL A 456 5.30 -4.71 4.42
N PRO A 457 4.19 -4.11 3.96
CA PRO A 457 2.87 -4.64 4.22
C PRO A 457 2.75 -6.06 3.65
N GLY A 458 2.27 -7.00 4.47
CA GLY A 458 2.14 -8.42 4.09
C GLY A 458 3.37 -9.30 4.31
N THR A 459 4.52 -8.73 4.70
CA THR A 459 5.69 -9.49 5.15
C THR A 459 5.41 -10.20 6.47
N ARG A 460 5.91 -11.43 6.59
CA ARG A 460 5.78 -12.28 7.79
C ARG A 460 7.15 -12.39 8.49
N ALA A 461 7.15 -12.98 9.68
CA ALA A 461 8.40 -13.34 10.35
C ALA A 461 9.35 -14.10 9.40
N GLU A 462 10.64 -13.80 9.52
CA GLU A 462 11.70 -14.46 8.79
C GLU A 462 12.37 -15.48 9.71
N MET A 463 12.34 -16.75 9.30
CA MET A 463 13.13 -17.82 9.90
C MET A 463 14.11 -18.34 8.85
N MET A 464 15.40 -18.30 9.19
CA MET A 464 16.45 -18.95 8.42
C MET A 464 16.46 -20.46 8.68
N PRO A 465 16.96 -21.27 7.74
CA PRO A 465 17.15 -22.71 7.97
C PRO A 465 18.01 -22.99 9.20
N VAL A 466 17.88 -24.19 9.78
CA VAL A 466 18.73 -24.63 10.89
C VAL A 466 20.20 -24.56 10.46
N GLY A 467 21.04 -23.95 11.30
CA GLY A 467 22.46 -23.72 11.04
C GLY A 467 22.80 -22.48 10.22
N TYR A 468 21.81 -21.69 9.79
CA TYR A 468 21.99 -20.43 9.09
C TYR A 468 21.64 -19.27 10.02
N ALA A 469 22.47 -18.22 10.04
CA ALA A 469 22.21 -17.04 10.84
C ALA A 469 22.83 -15.78 10.24
N LYS A 470 22.19 -14.63 10.48
CA LYS A 470 22.79 -13.30 10.26
C LYS A 470 23.59 -12.89 11.49
N ARG A 471 24.72 -12.23 11.31
CA ARG A 471 25.58 -11.75 12.40
C ARG A 471 25.28 -10.30 12.74
N ILE A 472 25.12 -10.00 14.03
CA ILE A 472 25.16 -8.65 14.59
C ILE A 472 26.48 -8.53 15.35
N PRO A 473 27.45 -7.72 14.89
CA PRO A 473 28.75 -7.57 15.57
C PRO A 473 28.62 -7.03 16.99
N ALA A 474 29.59 -7.33 17.85
CA ALA A 474 29.75 -6.70 19.16
C ALA A 474 29.71 -5.17 19.09
N ASN A 475 29.19 -4.51 20.13
CA ASN A 475 29.06 -3.05 20.23
C ASN A 475 28.32 -2.42 19.05
N SER A 476 27.17 -2.99 18.67
CA SER A 476 26.34 -2.47 17.58
C SER A 476 25.24 -1.52 18.08
N GLU A 477 24.82 -0.61 17.21
CA GLU A 477 23.53 0.07 17.28
C GLU A 477 22.69 -0.29 16.04
N LEU A 478 21.37 -0.29 16.21
CA LEU A 478 20.40 -0.42 15.14
C LEU A 478 19.93 0.95 14.69
N ILE A 479 19.76 1.10 13.37
CA ILE A 479 19.12 2.26 12.76
C ILE A 479 17.84 1.81 12.10
N PHE A 480 16.71 2.29 12.62
CA PHE A 480 15.39 2.09 12.04
C PHE A 480 15.12 3.22 11.06
N GLN A 481 15.07 2.90 9.78
CA GLN A 481 14.56 3.80 8.75
C GLN A 481 13.08 3.46 8.53
N VAL A 482 12.19 4.42 8.81
CA VAL A 482 10.74 4.22 8.76
C VAL A 482 10.12 5.18 7.77
N HIS A 483 9.27 4.66 6.88
CA HIS A 483 8.44 5.44 5.98
C HIS A 483 6.97 5.34 6.42
N TYR A 484 6.34 6.50 6.60
CA TYR A 484 4.95 6.60 7.04
C TYR A 484 4.04 7.13 5.93
N THR A 485 2.85 6.53 5.81
CA THR A 485 1.77 6.99 4.93
C THR A 485 0.57 7.40 5.78
N PRO A 486 0.34 8.70 6.03
CA PRO A 486 -0.84 9.18 6.74
C PRO A 486 -2.15 8.69 6.10
N ASN A 487 -3.14 8.36 6.92
CA ASN A 487 -4.37 7.70 6.48
C ASN A 487 -5.67 8.43 6.89
N GLY A 488 -5.58 9.72 7.23
CA GLY A 488 -6.70 10.54 7.70
C GLY A 488 -6.79 10.66 9.21
N THR A 489 -6.07 9.83 9.98
CA THR A 489 -6.02 9.88 11.45
C THR A 489 -4.61 10.09 11.96
N ALA A 490 -4.44 10.91 13.00
CA ALA A 490 -3.14 11.06 13.65
C ALA A 490 -2.86 9.83 14.53
N GLN A 491 -1.66 9.28 14.44
CA GLN A 491 -1.28 8.05 15.13
C GLN A 491 0.05 8.18 15.86
N LYS A 492 0.30 7.26 16.80
CA LYS A 492 1.58 7.16 17.51
C LYS A 492 2.21 5.81 17.21
N ASP A 493 3.40 5.84 16.63
CA ASP A 493 4.15 4.63 16.32
C ASP A 493 5.29 4.41 17.33
N LEU A 494 5.43 3.17 17.77
CA LEU A 494 6.58 2.67 18.52
C LEU A 494 6.94 1.27 17.98
N SER A 495 7.34 1.25 16.71
CA SER A 495 7.77 0.02 16.04
C SER A 495 8.93 -0.66 16.78
N LYS A 496 8.99 -1.99 16.72
CA LYS A 496 10.01 -2.81 17.39
C LYS A 496 10.46 -3.98 16.52
N VAL A 497 11.68 -4.45 16.75
CA VAL A 497 12.21 -5.68 16.16
C VAL A 497 12.46 -6.72 17.24
N GLY A 498 12.14 -7.98 16.95
CA GLY A 498 12.44 -9.14 17.78
C GLY A 498 13.42 -10.07 17.06
N PHE A 499 14.38 -10.63 17.82
CA PHE A 499 15.35 -11.61 17.32
C PHE A 499 15.27 -12.92 18.10
N ILE A 500 15.28 -14.05 17.37
CA ILE A 500 15.63 -15.36 17.90
C ILE A 500 17.11 -15.59 17.62
N LEU A 501 17.87 -15.83 18.69
CA LEU A 501 19.29 -16.13 18.60
C LEU A 501 19.51 -17.63 18.36
N ALA A 502 20.55 -17.94 17.62
CA ALA A 502 21.08 -19.29 17.49
C ALA A 502 22.39 -19.45 18.27
N ASP A 503 22.65 -20.68 18.68
CA ASP A 503 23.90 -21.09 19.28
C ASP A 503 25.03 -20.95 18.24
N PRO A 504 26.08 -20.14 18.52
CA PRO A 504 27.22 -19.99 17.62
C PRO A 504 27.87 -21.32 17.22
N GLU A 505 27.84 -22.35 18.06
CA GLU A 505 28.43 -23.66 17.74
C GLU A 505 27.66 -24.43 16.66
N GLN A 506 26.37 -24.12 16.51
CA GLN A 506 25.47 -24.76 15.54
C GLN A 506 25.46 -24.05 14.18
N ILE A 507 26.10 -22.88 14.07
CA ILE A 507 26.10 -22.09 12.84
C ILE A 507 27.09 -22.67 11.82
N THR A 508 26.53 -23.17 10.73
CA THR A 508 27.26 -23.67 9.56
C THR A 508 27.39 -22.62 8.46
N HIS A 509 26.47 -21.67 8.38
CA HIS A 509 26.44 -20.64 7.35
C HIS A 509 26.12 -19.24 7.91
N GLU A 510 26.90 -18.25 7.49
CA GLU A 510 26.60 -16.83 7.72
C GLU A 510 25.76 -16.30 6.55
N VAL A 511 24.57 -15.79 6.86
CA VAL A 511 23.69 -15.16 5.88
C VAL A 511 24.01 -13.67 5.80
N LYS A 512 24.15 -13.17 4.58
CA LYS A 512 24.43 -11.77 4.27
C LYS A 512 23.38 -11.23 3.31
N THR A 513 22.95 -10.01 3.57
CA THR A 513 22.13 -9.22 2.64
C THR A 513 23.04 -8.28 1.88
N THR A 514 22.97 -8.30 0.56
CA THR A 514 23.69 -7.36 -0.30
C THR A 514 22.81 -6.90 -1.47
N SER A 515 23.32 -6.08 -2.38
CA SER A 515 22.53 -5.60 -3.52
C SER A 515 23.33 -5.31 -4.79
N ALA A 516 22.66 -5.47 -5.93
CA ALA A 516 23.01 -4.81 -7.17
C ALA A 516 22.25 -3.47 -7.23
N VAL A 517 22.97 -2.35 -7.23
CA VAL A 517 22.37 -1.01 -7.21
C VAL A 517 23.00 -0.10 -8.26
N SER A 518 22.18 0.77 -8.85
CA SER A 518 22.62 1.87 -9.69
C SER A 518 22.23 3.20 -9.07
N LEU A 519 23.22 3.96 -8.59
CA LEU A 519 23.02 5.28 -7.97
C LEU A 519 23.04 6.43 -8.98
N ASN A 520 23.48 6.16 -10.22
CA ASN A 520 23.69 7.20 -11.23
C ASN A 520 22.83 6.90 -12.46
N PHE A 521 21.59 7.40 -12.43
CA PHE A 521 20.70 7.41 -13.58
C PHE A 521 19.81 8.66 -13.55
N GLN A 522 19.22 8.98 -14.70
CA GLN A 522 18.23 10.04 -14.85
C GLN A 522 17.12 9.57 -15.79
N ILE A 523 15.87 9.60 -15.31
CA ILE A 523 14.69 9.25 -16.09
C ILE A 523 14.15 10.55 -16.74
N PRO A 524 14.02 10.60 -18.07
CA PRO A 524 13.48 11.76 -18.76
C PRO A 524 11.99 11.97 -18.46
N PRO A 525 11.50 13.22 -18.51
CA PRO A 525 10.07 13.53 -18.52
C PRO A 525 9.32 12.74 -19.59
N GLY A 526 8.13 12.23 -19.26
CA GLY A 526 7.24 11.55 -20.20
C GLY A 526 7.66 10.16 -20.67
N ALA A 527 8.81 9.63 -20.21
CA ALA A 527 9.31 8.34 -20.66
C ALA A 527 8.50 7.18 -20.09
N SER A 528 7.85 6.36 -20.93
CA SER A 528 7.01 5.25 -20.49
C SER A 528 7.77 3.95 -20.13
N ASP A 529 9.01 3.82 -20.60
CA ASP A 529 9.80 2.58 -20.58
C ASP A 529 11.31 2.84 -20.42
N HIS A 530 11.71 3.64 -19.43
CA HIS A 530 13.11 3.95 -19.20
C HIS A 530 13.83 2.81 -18.45
N ARG A 531 14.80 2.16 -19.11
CA ARG A 531 15.55 1.02 -18.54
C ARG A 531 16.81 1.46 -17.82
N VAL A 532 17.01 0.95 -16.60
CA VAL A 532 18.23 1.09 -15.80
C VAL A 532 18.75 -0.30 -15.45
N THR A 533 20.07 -0.47 -15.43
CA THR A 533 20.70 -1.73 -15.05
C THR A 533 21.63 -1.55 -13.87
N ALA A 534 21.81 -2.61 -13.10
CA ALA A 534 22.77 -2.66 -12.00
C ALA A 534 23.45 -4.02 -11.98
N SER A 535 24.69 -4.05 -11.49
CA SER A 535 25.42 -5.28 -11.21
C SER A 535 26.06 -5.18 -9.84
N LEU A 536 26.13 -6.30 -9.14
CA LEU A 536 26.97 -6.40 -7.95
C LEU A 536 28.41 -6.00 -8.34
N PRO A 537 29.05 -5.03 -7.67
CA PRO A 537 30.39 -4.57 -8.05
C PRO A 537 31.40 -5.73 -7.97
N GLU A 538 31.35 -6.45 -6.86
CA GLU A 538 32.21 -7.58 -6.54
C GLU A 538 31.62 -8.89 -7.07
N LYS A 539 32.47 -9.90 -7.23
CA LYS A 539 32.02 -11.26 -7.56
C LYS A 539 31.63 -11.96 -6.27
N LEU A 540 30.57 -12.78 -6.31
CA LEU A 540 30.18 -13.57 -5.16
C LEU A 540 31.24 -14.65 -4.85
N PRO A 541 31.45 -14.97 -3.57
CA PRO A 541 32.16 -16.18 -3.19
C PRO A 541 31.34 -17.42 -3.57
N GLU A 542 31.90 -18.60 -3.32
CA GLU A 542 31.07 -19.82 -3.28
C GLU A 542 30.05 -19.68 -2.16
N CYS A 543 28.77 -19.75 -2.50
CA CYS A 543 27.67 -19.46 -1.58
C CYS A 543 26.36 -20.10 -2.02
N GLU A 544 25.32 -19.93 -1.21
CA GLU A 544 23.95 -20.30 -1.54
C GLU A 544 23.06 -19.06 -1.61
N LEU A 545 22.39 -18.84 -2.75
CA LEU A 545 21.38 -17.81 -2.89
C LEU A 545 20.08 -18.25 -2.21
N LEU A 546 19.48 -17.38 -1.41
CA LEU A 546 18.30 -17.68 -0.60
C LEU A 546 17.05 -16.92 -1.05
N ALA A 547 17.18 -15.62 -1.34
CA ALA A 547 16.04 -14.77 -1.69
C ALA A 547 16.47 -13.53 -2.46
N MET A 548 15.51 -12.88 -3.12
CA MET A 548 15.66 -11.63 -3.87
C MET A 548 14.55 -10.66 -3.51
N SER A 549 14.87 -9.37 -3.32
CA SER A 549 13.91 -8.34 -2.89
C SER A 549 14.11 -7.07 -3.74
N PRO A 550 13.39 -6.94 -4.87
CA PRO A 550 13.46 -5.75 -5.73
C PRO A 550 12.91 -4.52 -5.02
N HIS A 551 13.54 -3.38 -5.25
CA HIS A 551 13.11 -2.11 -4.70
C HIS A 551 13.26 -0.99 -5.72
N MET A 552 12.13 -0.35 -6.01
CA MET A 552 11.95 0.86 -6.80
C MET A 552 10.87 1.71 -6.11
N HIS A 553 10.73 2.98 -6.49
CA HIS A 553 9.64 3.82 -6.05
C HIS A 553 8.44 3.76 -7.02
N VAL A 554 7.62 4.80 -7.01
CA VAL A 554 6.31 4.90 -7.65
C VAL A 554 6.33 4.86 -9.18
N ARG A 555 7.51 4.97 -9.81
CA ARG A 555 7.67 4.83 -11.26
C ARG A 555 8.17 3.46 -11.67
N GLY A 556 8.51 2.59 -10.72
CA GLY A 556 8.89 1.21 -11.00
C GLY A 556 7.79 0.49 -11.81
N LYS A 557 8.18 -0.04 -12.98
CA LYS A 557 7.27 -0.74 -13.91
C LYS A 557 7.56 -2.23 -13.97
N SER A 558 8.83 -2.60 -14.07
CA SER A 558 9.26 -4.00 -14.08
C SER A 558 10.64 -4.18 -13.49
N PHE A 559 10.94 -5.38 -13.00
CA PHE A 559 12.23 -5.72 -12.42
C PHE A 559 12.65 -7.15 -12.80
N ARG A 560 13.92 -7.35 -13.14
CA ARG A 560 14.46 -8.66 -13.49
C ARG A 560 15.78 -8.92 -12.79
N TYR A 561 15.97 -10.13 -12.29
CA TYR A 561 17.23 -10.65 -11.78
C TYR A 561 17.82 -11.68 -12.73
N SER A 562 19.13 -11.63 -12.92
CA SER A 562 19.89 -12.62 -13.65
C SER A 562 21.22 -12.92 -12.96
N LEU A 563 21.65 -14.17 -13.05
CA LEU A 563 23.00 -14.55 -12.73
C LEU A 563 23.87 -14.48 -13.99
N ILE A 564 25.11 -14.03 -13.80
CA ILE A 564 26.18 -14.15 -14.79
C ILE A 564 27.25 -15.04 -14.16
N TYR A 565 27.39 -16.25 -14.69
CA TYR A 565 28.33 -17.26 -14.21
C TYR A 565 29.78 -16.96 -14.65
N PRO A 566 30.80 -17.61 -14.05
CA PRO A 566 32.20 -17.41 -14.44
C PRO A 566 32.50 -17.67 -15.92
N ASP A 567 31.76 -18.58 -16.56
CA ASP A 567 31.83 -18.90 -17.99
C ASP A 567 31.10 -17.88 -18.90
N ARG A 568 30.54 -16.82 -18.30
CA ARG A 568 29.70 -15.78 -18.93
C ARG A 568 28.32 -16.25 -19.38
N LYS A 569 27.89 -17.47 -19.04
CA LYS A 569 26.50 -17.87 -19.20
C LYS A 569 25.62 -16.94 -18.37
N ARG A 570 24.51 -16.48 -18.95
CA ARG A 570 23.50 -15.67 -18.29
C ARG A 570 22.24 -16.50 -18.08
N GLU A 571 21.67 -16.44 -16.88
CA GLU A 571 20.45 -17.13 -16.50
C GLU A 571 19.52 -16.17 -15.79
N ILE A 572 18.25 -16.10 -16.21
CA ILE A 572 17.23 -15.30 -15.52
C ILE A 572 16.73 -16.13 -14.33
N LEU A 573 16.61 -15.48 -13.17
CA LEU A 573 16.12 -16.13 -11.95
C LEU A 573 14.73 -15.66 -11.53
N LEU A 574 14.45 -14.39 -11.74
CA LEU A 574 13.22 -13.73 -11.30
C LEU A 574 12.86 -12.66 -12.32
N ASP A 575 11.64 -12.70 -12.81
CA ASP A 575 11.08 -11.70 -13.73
C ASP A 575 9.77 -11.17 -13.18
N ILE A 576 9.68 -9.85 -13.05
CA ILE A 576 8.55 -9.13 -12.45
C ILE A 576 8.05 -8.14 -13.50
N PRO A 577 7.13 -8.55 -14.38
CA PRO A 577 6.68 -7.72 -15.49
C PRO A 577 5.80 -6.53 -15.07
N GLY A 578 5.15 -6.61 -13.91
CA GLY A 578 4.29 -5.54 -13.36
C GLY A 578 4.64 -5.24 -11.91
N TYR A 579 5.74 -4.53 -11.68
CA TYR A 579 6.16 -4.13 -10.34
C TYR A 579 5.13 -3.18 -9.71
N ASP A 580 4.78 -3.42 -8.45
CA ASP A 580 3.90 -2.56 -7.66
C ASP A 580 4.64 -2.05 -6.42
N PHE A 581 4.80 -0.73 -6.31
CA PHE A 581 5.46 -0.06 -5.18
C PHE A 581 4.83 -0.38 -3.82
N ASN A 582 3.51 -0.64 -3.79
CA ASN A 582 2.78 -0.98 -2.58
C ASN A 582 3.13 -2.40 -2.09
N TRP A 583 3.67 -3.25 -2.97
CA TRP A 583 3.99 -4.65 -2.73
C TRP A 583 5.45 -4.98 -3.05
N GLN A 584 6.35 -4.61 -2.14
CA GLN A 584 7.78 -4.86 -2.27
C GLN A 584 8.17 -6.26 -1.75
N THR A 585 7.58 -7.28 -2.39
CA THR A 585 7.69 -8.67 -1.99
C THR A 585 9.14 -9.18 -2.02
N GLU A 586 9.54 -9.86 -0.95
CA GLU A 586 10.74 -10.71 -0.96
C GLU A 586 10.40 -12.06 -1.57
N TYR A 587 11.14 -12.48 -2.59
CA TYR A 587 10.96 -13.75 -3.28
C TYR A 587 11.94 -14.78 -2.72
N ARG A 588 11.45 -15.70 -1.89
CA ARG A 588 12.26 -16.68 -1.15
C ARG A 588 12.30 -17.98 -1.95
N LEU A 589 13.48 -18.38 -2.40
CA LEU A 589 13.64 -19.63 -3.14
C LEU A 589 13.14 -20.81 -2.30
N ALA A 590 12.43 -21.73 -2.93
CA ALA A 590 11.96 -22.95 -2.27
C ALA A 590 13.14 -23.82 -1.79
N THR A 591 14.20 -23.85 -2.60
CA THR A 591 15.46 -24.54 -2.31
C THR A 591 16.61 -23.53 -2.49
N PRO A 592 17.51 -23.37 -1.51
CA PRO A 592 18.73 -22.58 -1.67
C PRO A 592 19.52 -22.99 -2.92
N MET A 593 19.94 -22.02 -3.72
CA MET A 593 20.65 -22.27 -4.98
C MET A 593 22.15 -22.12 -4.78
N LYS A 594 22.90 -23.19 -4.98
CA LYS A 594 24.37 -23.16 -4.90
C LYS A 594 24.96 -22.37 -6.06
N LEU A 595 25.80 -21.39 -5.74
CA LEU A 595 26.47 -20.53 -6.70
C LEU A 595 27.99 -20.75 -6.64
N PRO A 596 28.66 -21.01 -7.78
CA PRO A 596 30.11 -21.09 -7.81
C PRO A 596 30.72 -19.71 -7.57
N ALA A 597 31.92 -19.71 -6.96
CA ALA A 597 32.71 -18.50 -6.80
C ALA A 597 32.93 -17.81 -8.15
N GLY A 598 32.79 -16.49 -8.18
CA GLY A 598 32.93 -15.70 -9.40
C GLY A 598 31.61 -15.30 -10.06
N THR A 599 30.49 -15.89 -9.64
CA THR A 599 29.13 -15.53 -10.11
C THR A 599 28.82 -14.08 -9.76
N ARG A 600 28.07 -13.39 -10.63
CA ARG A 600 27.62 -12.00 -10.42
C ARG A 600 26.10 -11.92 -10.50
N MET A 601 25.51 -11.15 -9.58
CA MET A 601 24.12 -10.72 -9.70
C MET A 601 24.02 -9.53 -10.67
N PHE A 602 23.06 -9.60 -11.57
CA PHE A 602 22.74 -8.55 -12.53
C PHE A 602 21.23 -8.27 -12.49
N CYS A 603 20.86 -7.01 -12.40
CA CYS A 603 19.49 -6.57 -12.27
C CYS A 603 19.15 -5.57 -13.37
N GLU A 604 17.90 -5.62 -13.81
CA GLU A 604 17.32 -4.68 -14.76
C GLU A 604 16.02 -4.15 -14.20
N ALA A 605 15.82 -2.85 -14.31
CA ALA A 605 14.60 -2.16 -13.90
C ALA A 605 14.09 -1.33 -15.07
N THR A 606 12.77 -1.26 -15.21
CA THR A 606 12.11 -0.32 -16.13
C THR A 606 11.26 0.65 -15.33
N PHE A 607 11.29 1.92 -15.70
CA PHE A 607 10.51 2.98 -15.06
C PHE A 607 9.52 3.63 -16.05
N ASP A 608 8.34 3.98 -15.55
CA ASP A 608 7.30 4.74 -16.26
C ASP A 608 7.13 6.13 -15.62
N ASN A 609 7.72 7.14 -16.27
CA ASN A 609 7.58 8.56 -15.96
C ASN A 609 6.59 9.27 -16.91
N SER A 610 5.67 8.55 -17.54
CA SER A 610 4.61 9.12 -18.38
C SER A 610 3.39 9.56 -17.56
N ASP A 611 2.46 10.28 -18.21
CA ASP A 611 1.15 10.65 -17.64
C ASP A 611 0.22 9.44 -17.45
N ALA A 612 0.50 8.30 -18.11
CA ALA A 612 -0.30 7.10 -18.01
C ALA A 612 -0.06 6.34 -16.68
N ASN A 613 1.10 6.55 -16.05
CA ASN A 613 1.37 5.98 -14.74
C ASN A 613 0.61 6.75 -13.65
N LEU A 614 -0.43 6.13 -13.10
CA LEU A 614 -1.29 6.74 -12.08
C LEU A 614 -0.55 7.03 -10.76
N ASN A 615 0.57 6.35 -10.51
CA ASN A 615 1.43 6.56 -9.35
C ASN A 615 2.45 7.69 -9.55
N ASN A 616 2.56 8.24 -10.77
CA ASN A 616 3.54 9.29 -11.06
C ASN A 616 3.12 10.64 -10.46
N PRO A 617 3.91 11.22 -9.53
CA PRO A 617 3.58 12.49 -8.92
C PRO A 617 3.82 13.69 -9.86
N ASP A 618 4.76 13.57 -10.80
CA ASP A 618 5.07 14.60 -11.80
C ASP A 618 5.80 13.98 -13.00
N SER A 619 5.09 13.85 -14.12
CA SER A 619 5.60 13.31 -15.39
C SER A 619 6.49 14.29 -16.16
N LYS A 620 6.47 15.58 -15.79
CA LYS A 620 7.21 16.65 -16.48
C LYS A 620 8.60 16.86 -15.87
N ALA A 621 8.86 16.27 -14.71
CA ALA A 621 10.14 16.35 -14.03
C ALA A 621 11.15 15.32 -14.54
N TRP A 622 12.42 15.73 -14.55
CA TRP A 622 13.54 14.78 -14.58
C TRP A 622 13.66 14.10 -13.23
N VAL A 623 13.77 12.78 -13.22
CA VAL A 623 13.85 11.99 -11.99
C VAL A 623 15.23 11.38 -11.87
N ARG A 624 15.79 11.36 -10.65
CA ARG A 624 17.11 10.84 -10.33
C ARG A 624 17.05 9.95 -9.11
N TRP A 625 18.18 9.30 -8.79
CA TRP A 625 18.33 8.59 -7.52
C TRP A 625 18.03 9.50 -6.32
N GLY A 626 17.25 8.99 -5.36
CA GLY A 626 17.14 9.58 -4.04
C GLY A 626 16.15 8.84 -3.13
N ASP A 627 16.14 9.21 -1.85
CA ASP A 627 15.40 8.51 -0.80
C ASP A 627 13.89 8.80 -0.85
N GLN A 628 13.49 9.96 -1.40
CA GLN A 628 12.09 10.34 -1.36
C GLN A 628 11.27 9.55 -2.38
N THR A 629 10.03 9.23 -2.04
CA THR A 629 9.13 8.44 -2.90
C THR A 629 8.88 9.07 -4.28
N TYR A 630 8.99 10.39 -4.40
CA TYR A 630 8.89 11.10 -5.70
C TYR A 630 10.22 11.16 -6.48
N GLU A 631 11.36 10.87 -5.84
CA GLU A 631 12.61 10.50 -6.51
C GLU A 631 12.54 9.00 -6.92
N GLU A 632 13.63 8.38 -7.35
CA GLU A 632 13.64 6.94 -7.65
C GLU A 632 14.81 6.18 -7.04
N MET A 633 14.65 4.86 -6.98
CA MET A 633 15.69 3.91 -6.61
C MET A 633 15.72 2.74 -7.58
N MET A 634 16.90 2.19 -7.79
CA MET A 634 17.08 0.92 -8.50
C MET A 634 17.95 0.03 -7.63
N ILE A 635 17.32 -0.83 -6.83
CA ILE A 635 18.02 -1.74 -5.94
C ILE A 635 17.49 -3.16 -6.12
N GLY A 636 18.39 -4.06 -6.48
CA GLY A 636 18.14 -5.49 -6.44
C GLY A 636 18.79 -6.09 -5.20
N TYR A 637 18.09 -6.11 -4.06
CA TYR A 637 18.60 -6.79 -2.86
C TYR A 637 18.52 -8.29 -3.03
N PHE A 638 19.43 -9.00 -2.37
CA PHE A 638 19.35 -10.45 -2.25
C PHE A 638 20.07 -10.95 -1.01
N HIS A 639 19.63 -12.10 -0.51
CA HIS A 639 20.25 -12.82 0.60
C HIS A 639 21.06 -13.98 0.05
N TYR A 640 22.30 -14.10 0.50
CA TYR A 640 23.14 -15.24 0.21
C TYR A 640 23.83 -15.75 1.47
N ALA A 641 24.13 -17.04 1.51
CA ALA A 641 24.74 -17.71 2.66
C ALA A 641 26.13 -18.22 2.31
N GLU A 642 27.12 -17.85 3.11
CA GLU A 642 28.49 -18.35 2.99
C GLU A 642 28.73 -19.42 4.04
N LYS A 643 29.46 -20.49 3.67
CA LYS A 643 29.89 -21.48 4.66
C LYS A 643 30.80 -20.81 5.68
N ARG A 644 30.41 -20.88 6.95
CA ARG A 644 31.19 -20.31 8.05
C ARG A 644 32.45 -21.16 8.23
N ARG A 645 33.61 -20.50 8.20
CA ARG A 645 34.87 -21.11 8.64
C ARG A 645 34.80 -21.17 10.17
N GLN A 646 34.77 -22.37 10.72
CA GLN A 646 34.79 -22.60 12.16
C GLN A 646 36.11 -22.13 12.77
#